data_AF-A0A1Q5P6T9-F1
#
_entry.id   AF-A0A1Q5P6T9-F1
#
_cell.length_a   1.000
_cell.length_b   1.000
_cell.length_c   1.000
_cell.angle_alpha   90.00
_cell.angle_beta   90.00
_cell.angle_gamma   90.00
#
_symmetry.space_group_name_H-M   'P 1'
#
loop_
_entity.id
_entity.type
_entity.pdbx_description
1 polymer ?
#
loop_
_entity_poly.entity_id
_entity_poly.type
_entity_poly.pdbx_seq_one_letter_code
_entity_poly.pdbx_strand_id
1 'polypeptide(L)'
;MSKLQLITTNLIDTIERVAEEASEIYILTSFVMKSGVKKLLPALQKAAIRGADIYIGTGDYLHITQPDALQLLVDELPEANVRMWQSGGRSFHPKAYLFRLNDGGHIIVGSSNMSASALTSGIEWNVSAGDRELFEIALAEFEAIFYHDHTIPMNMETVKKYRERYDEFHRSHSIAAQWTEAEEESMMLEGPSDQAELIVEMKELYTYKLTPRPAQEEALAALHATMDEQYERALVVMATGLGKTYLAAFFTKRFKRVLFIAHREEILEQAKKSFLHVHRDRTAGILNGTYKEKDADMIFASIFTLNSNHHLHSFQPDDFDLIVVDEFHHAASKSYEKIRHYFTPQFFLGITATPDRMDNKDVYSICDGNVAYRIHFLEAIQKQWLAPFHYYGVYDDTDYSSVTWLGTRYDEEELLAVQMRTEMADNILQAWLEHKQTRTIGFCSSIKQADFLTRYFNGKGYKTVALHSQATAMTRPTAIEALDKGQLDIIFTVDLFNEGVDIPSVDTILFVRPTESLTVFTQQIGRGLRIADGKTHCVMIDLIGNYRNADVKMSVFDTDPSQKKKGTIPTVPENCLINFELKAIELLTEMSRKRNPRKEQLHFAYEDLKLELGRRPTYLEFHLKANADSKAIKEFHQSYPEFLHNIGELNEQEEEVFKKHANWFNEVEKTAMNKSYKMVVLKYMLERGFDHWTKPITPIETAPFFHDYLTSKEYRKRIDFSDKQGKKLWQYDEKAVTKLIVDMPMTKWSGSGNGLVTFDGERFKVGVNIEEKEKEIIFKWTKEICMYRLHRYFERKVEKTEQSNE
;
A
#
# COMPACT_ATOMS: atom_id res chain seq x y z
N MET A 1 -24.69 -19.74 30.57
CA MET A 1 -24.10 -20.97 29.98
C MET A 1 -24.33 -20.90 28.48
N SER A 2 -23.28 -20.66 27.70
CA SER A 2 -23.33 -20.79 26.24
C SER A 2 -23.74 -22.22 25.90
N LYS A 3 -24.78 -22.39 25.08
CA LYS A 3 -25.18 -23.72 24.59
C LYS A 3 -24.16 -24.14 23.54
N LEU A 4 -23.16 -24.92 23.96
CA LEU A 4 -22.26 -25.61 23.05
C LEU A 4 -23.05 -26.72 22.33
N GLN A 5 -22.95 -26.76 21.01
CA GLN A 5 -23.58 -27.77 20.16
C GLN A 5 -22.53 -28.44 19.29
N LEU A 6 -22.42 -29.76 19.40
CA LEU A 6 -21.64 -30.55 18.45
C LEU A 6 -22.50 -30.82 17.21
N ILE A 7 -21.99 -30.46 16.04
CA ILE A 7 -22.62 -30.63 14.73
C ILE A 7 -21.77 -31.60 13.93
N THR A 8 -22.29 -32.82 13.75
CA THR A 8 -21.60 -33.87 13.00
C THR A 8 -22.16 -34.13 11.61
N THR A 9 -23.34 -33.57 11.31
CA THR A 9 -24.05 -33.69 10.03
C THR A 9 -24.86 -32.43 9.76
N ASN A 10 -25.12 -32.13 8.48
CA ASN A 10 -25.93 -30.98 8.02
C ASN A 10 -25.55 -29.64 8.67
N LEU A 11 -24.25 -29.31 8.63
CA LEU A 11 -23.77 -28.00 9.08
C LEU A 11 -24.49 -26.84 8.36
N ILE A 12 -24.86 -27.04 7.09
CA ILE A 12 -25.58 -26.06 6.28
C ILE A 12 -26.83 -25.51 6.98
N ASP A 13 -27.64 -26.35 7.62
CA ASP A 13 -28.89 -25.93 8.26
C ASP A 13 -28.63 -24.95 9.41
N THR A 14 -27.51 -25.14 10.12
CA THR A 14 -27.10 -24.23 11.20
C THR A 14 -26.58 -22.91 10.62
N ILE A 15 -25.77 -22.97 9.57
CA ILE A 15 -25.26 -21.76 8.91
C ILE A 15 -26.42 -20.93 8.34
N GLU A 16 -27.38 -21.57 7.64
CA GLU A 16 -28.55 -20.87 7.07
C GLU A 16 -29.36 -20.15 8.15
N ARG A 17 -29.67 -20.84 9.25
CA ARG A 17 -30.43 -20.27 10.36
C ARG A 17 -29.73 -19.07 10.99
N VAL A 18 -28.42 -19.14 11.20
CA VAL A 18 -27.67 -18.07 11.87
C VAL A 18 -27.42 -16.89 10.90
N ALA A 19 -27.20 -17.17 9.61
CA ALA A 19 -27.03 -16.15 8.58
C ALA A 19 -28.29 -15.30 8.35
N GLU A 20 -29.49 -15.80 8.68
CA GLU A 20 -30.75 -15.05 8.57
C GLU A 20 -30.81 -13.83 9.51
N GLU A 21 -30.10 -13.87 10.64
CA GLU A 21 -30.13 -12.80 11.65
C GLU A 21 -28.81 -12.01 11.73
N ALA A 22 -27.77 -12.47 11.03
CA ALA A 22 -26.44 -11.88 11.10
C ALA A 22 -26.35 -10.48 10.47
N SER A 23 -25.69 -9.56 11.18
CA SER A 23 -25.30 -8.24 10.67
C SER A 23 -23.96 -8.28 9.92
N GLU A 24 -23.08 -9.19 10.32
CA GLU A 24 -21.79 -9.42 9.68
C GLU A 24 -21.52 -10.95 9.63
N ILE A 25 -20.97 -11.42 8.52
CA ILE A 25 -20.68 -12.85 8.28
C ILE A 25 -19.20 -12.99 7.89
N TYR A 26 -18.47 -13.84 8.59
CA TYR A 26 -17.06 -14.12 8.37
C TYR A 26 -16.86 -15.61 8.12
N ILE A 27 -16.31 -15.98 6.97
CA ILE A 27 -16.08 -17.37 6.60
C ILE A 27 -14.61 -17.55 6.25
N LEU A 28 -13.90 -18.40 6.99
CA LEU A 28 -12.51 -18.74 6.73
C LEU A 28 -12.41 -20.24 6.51
N THR A 29 -12.16 -20.65 5.27
CA THR A 29 -12.06 -22.07 4.91
C THR A 29 -10.77 -22.37 4.19
N SER A 30 -10.24 -23.57 4.34
CA SER A 30 -8.95 -23.96 3.77
C SER A 30 -9.03 -23.97 2.24
N PHE A 31 -10.15 -24.46 1.72
CA PHE A 31 -10.48 -24.44 0.30
C PHE A 31 -11.97 -24.24 0.07
N VAL A 32 -12.30 -23.70 -1.11
CA VAL A 32 -13.68 -23.55 -1.59
C VAL A 32 -13.92 -24.36 -2.85
N MET A 33 -15.03 -25.10 -2.89
CA MET A 33 -15.47 -25.87 -4.05
C MET A 33 -16.80 -25.33 -4.57
N LYS A 34 -17.00 -25.41 -5.89
CA LYS A 34 -18.21 -24.90 -6.57
C LYS A 34 -19.48 -25.52 -6.00
N SER A 35 -19.40 -26.79 -5.60
CA SER A 35 -20.49 -27.53 -4.97
C SER A 35 -20.88 -26.96 -3.61
N GLY A 36 -19.91 -26.53 -2.79
CA GLY A 36 -20.15 -25.92 -1.48
C GLY A 36 -20.65 -24.49 -1.59
N VAL A 37 -20.05 -23.69 -2.48
CA VAL A 37 -20.53 -22.32 -2.77
C VAL A 37 -22.01 -22.35 -3.16
N LYS A 38 -22.42 -23.24 -4.08
CA LYS A 38 -23.83 -23.38 -4.49
C LYS A 38 -24.80 -23.66 -3.34
N LYS A 39 -24.34 -24.29 -2.25
CA LYS A 39 -25.17 -24.58 -1.07
C LYS A 39 -25.33 -23.33 -0.20
N LEU A 40 -24.26 -22.59 0.04
CA LEU A 40 -24.30 -21.41 0.91
C LEU A 40 -24.80 -20.14 0.22
N LEU A 41 -24.65 -20.06 -1.10
CA LEU A 41 -24.93 -18.87 -1.89
C LEU A 41 -26.35 -18.29 -1.64
N PRO A 42 -27.44 -19.08 -1.59
CA PRO A 42 -28.76 -18.52 -1.32
C PRO A 42 -28.89 -17.82 0.03
N ALA A 43 -28.23 -18.34 1.08
CA ALA A 43 -28.24 -17.73 2.40
C ALA A 43 -27.41 -16.44 2.45
N LEU A 44 -26.23 -16.46 1.82
CA LEU A 44 -25.36 -15.28 1.72
C LEU A 44 -26.01 -14.16 0.89
N GLN A 45 -26.70 -14.49 -0.21
CA GLN A 45 -27.42 -13.49 -1.02
C GLN A 45 -28.55 -12.83 -0.22
N LYS A 46 -29.32 -13.59 0.55
CA LYS A 46 -30.35 -13.03 1.44
C LYS A 46 -29.74 -12.09 2.48
N ALA A 47 -28.58 -12.45 3.06
CA ALA A 47 -27.88 -11.60 4.01
C ALA A 47 -27.34 -10.31 3.35
N ALA A 48 -26.75 -10.40 2.16
CA ALA A 48 -26.27 -9.24 1.41
C ALA A 48 -27.41 -8.27 1.05
N ILE A 49 -28.57 -8.78 0.60
CA ILE A 49 -29.76 -7.95 0.30
C ILE A 49 -30.27 -7.21 1.54
N ARG A 50 -30.12 -7.79 2.72
CA ARG A 50 -30.45 -7.14 4.01
C ARG A 50 -29.44 -6.05 4.39
N GLY A 51 -28.28 -6.00 3.74
CA GLY A 51 -27.18 -5.09 4.04
C GLY A 51 -26.19 -5.64 5.06
N ALA A 52 -26.08 -6.96 5.21
CA ALA A 52 -25.06 -7.58 6.04
C ALA A 52 -23.69 -7.53 5.35
N ASP A 53 -22.64 -7.21 6.11
CA ASP A 53 -21.26 -7.22 5.61
C ASP A 53 -20.74 -8.68 5.55
N ILE A 54 -20.22 -9.11 4.41
CA ILE A 54 -19.79 -10.51 4.18
C ILE A 54 -18.30 -10.57 3.85
N TYR A 55 -17.54 -11.38 4.59
CA TYR A 55 -16.11 -11.59 4.43
C TYR A 55 -15.81 -13.08 4.25
N ILE A 56 -15.16 -13.45 3.14
CA ILE A 56 -14.85 -14.85 2.80
C ILE A 56 -13.36 -14.99 2.50
N GLY A 57 -12.63 -15.62 3.41
CA GLY A 57 -11.23 -15.99 3.26
C GLY A 57 -11.07 -17.45 2.83
N THR A 58 -10.24 -17.70 1.83
CA THR A 58 -9.83 -19.05 1.41
C THR A 58 -8.34 -19.14 1.13
N GLY A 59 -7.77 -20.33 0.96
CA GLY A 59 -6.37 -20.52 0.57
C GLY A 59 -6.21 -21.13 -0.81
N ASP A 60 -5.01 -21.00 -1.37
CA ASP A 60 -4.56 -21.75 -2.56
C ASP A 60 -3.71 -22.99 -2.24
N TYR A 61 -3.62 -23.39 -0.97
CA TYR A 61 -2.85 -24.56 -0.56
C TYR A 61 -3.29 -25.83 -1.31
N LEU A 62 -2.31 -26.57 -1.84
CA LEU A 62 -2.48 -27.74 -2.72
C LEU A 62 -3.33 -27.48 -3.97
N HIS A 63 -3.58 -26.21 -4.32
CA HIS A 63 -4.46 -25.79 -5.41
C HIS A 63 -5.85 -26.45 -5.38
N ILE A 64 -6.41 -26.80 -4.21
CA ILE A 64 -7.71 -27.47 -4.12
C ILE A 64 -8.88 -26.51 -4.41
N THR A 65 -8.71 -25.23 -4.07
CA THR A 65 -9.71 -24.19 -4.31
C THR A 65 -10.05 -24.09 -5.79
N GLN A 66 -11.32 -24.27 -6.14
CA GLN A 66 -11.74 -24.29 -7.54
C GLN A 66 -11.89 -22.86 -8.08
N PRO A 67 -11.25 -22.49 -9.20
CA PRO A 67 -11.42 -21.17 -9.81
C PRO A 67 -12.87 -20.85 -10.16
N ASP A 68 -13.65 -21.86 -10.55
CA ASP A 68 -15.09 -21.74 -10.79
C ASP A 68 -15.91 -21.41 -9.52
N ALA A 69 -15.43 -21.82 -8.35
CA ALA A 69 -16.07 -21.50 -7.08
C ALA A 69 -15.83 -20.04 -6.71
N LEU A 70 -14.59 -19.58 -6.88
CA LEU A 70 -14.21 -18.17 -6.69
C LEU A 70 -14.96 -17.26 -7.66
N GLN A 71 -15.03 -17.64 -8.93
CA GLN A 71 -15.79 -16.91 -9.95
C GLN A 71 -17.26 -16.78 -9.55
N LEU A 72 -17.88 -17.88 -9.08
CA LEU A 72 -19.26 -17.86 -8.63
C LEU A 72 -19.49 -16.94 -7.42
N LEU A 73 -18.55 -16.89 -6.47
CA LEU A 73 -18.62 -15.96 -5.34
C LEU A 73 -18.51 -14.50 -5.80
N VAL A 74 -17.56 -14.19 -6.69
CA VAL A 74 -17.34 -12.83 -7.21
C VAL A 74 -18.53 -12.34 -8.04
N ASP A 75 -19.11 -13.19 -8.88
CA ASP A 75 -20.20 -12.82 -9.78
C ASP A 75 -21.55 -12.67 -9.04
N GLU A 76 -21.83 -13.57 -8.09
CA GLU A 76 -23.15 -13.67 -7.45
C GLU A 76 -23.23 -12.96 -6.08
N LEU A 77 -22.10 -12.53 -5.52
CA LEU A 77 -21.99 -11.77 -4.27
C LEU A 77 -21.04 -10.56 -4.43
N PRO A 78 -21.36 -9.58 -5.29
CA PRO A 78 -20.46 -8.43 -5.55
C PRO A 78 -20.20 -7.55 -4.31
N GLU A 79 -21.09 -7.58 -3.32
CA GLU A 79 -20.95 -6.85 -2.05
C GLU A 79 -20.05 -7.58 -1.03
N ALA A 80 -19.73 -8.86 -1.26
CA ALA A 80 -18.89 -9.64 -0.36
C ALA A 80 -17.41 -9.34 -0.60
N ASN A 81 -16.65 -9.17 0.48
CA ASN A 81 -15.19 -9.15 0.43
C ASN A 81 -14.67 -10.58 0.40
N VAL A 82 -14.29 -11.04 -0.79
CA VAL A 82 -13.65 -12.34 -0.97
C VAL A 82 -12.14 -12.13 -1.08
N ARG A 83 -11.35 -12.87 -0.30
CA ARG A 83 -9.89 -12.82 -0.35
C ARG A 83 -9.29 -14.22 -0.32
N MET A 84 -8.11 -14.36 -0.92
CA MET A 84 -7.39 -15.63 -0.99
C MET A 84 -5.99 -15.50 -0.43
N TRP A 85 -5.67 -16.34 0.55
CA TRP A 85 -4.33 -16.54 1.08
C TRP A 85 -3.46 -17.26 0.05
N GLN A 86 -2.34 -16.64 -0.30
CA GLN A 86 -1.28 -17.20 -1.12
C GLN A 86 -0.33 -17.99 -0.21
N SER A 87 -0.50 -19.31 -0.25
CA SER A 87 0.19 -20.27 0.61
C SER A 87 1.70 -20.33 0.39
N GLY A 88 2.18 -20.19 -0.86
CA GLY A 88 3.60 -20.41 -1.18
C GLY A 88 4.09 -21.78 -0.70
N GLY A 89 3.21 -22.79 -0.74
CA GLY A 89 3.48 -24.13 -0.22
C GLY A 89 3.31 -24.29 1.30
N ARG A 90 2.96 -23.24 2.05
CA ARG A 90 2.63 -23.35 3.49
C ARG A 90 1.22 -23.87 3.71
N SER A 91 1.09 -24.77 4.67
CA SER A 91 -0.19 -25.31 5.13
C SER A 91 -1.16 -24.19 5.55
N PHE A 92 -2.31 -24.09 4.86
CA PHE A 92 -3.41 -23.18 5.19
C PHE A 92 -4.69 -24.00 5.44
N HIS A 93 -4.96 -24.35 6.70
CA HIS A 93 -6.08 -25.24 7.06
C HIS A 93 -7.16 -24.70 8.03
N PRO A 94 -7.43 -23.39 8.12
CA PRO A 94 -8.50 -22.88 8.98
C PRO A 94 -9.88 -23.24 8.42
N LYS A 95 -10.85 -23.47 9.31
CA LYS A 95 -12.26 -23.78 9.01
C LYS A 95 -13.14 -23.20 10.11
N ALA A 96 -13.55 -21.97 9.90
CA ALA A 96 -14.32 -21.18 10.83
C ALA A 96 -15.44 -20.43 10.10
N TYR A 97 -16.62 -20.40 10.69
CA TYR A 97 -17.77 -19.62 10.26
C TYR A 97 -18.26 -18.81 11.45
N LEU A 98 -18.14 -17.49 11.36
CA LEU A 98 -18.47 -16.56 12.44
C LEU A 98 -19.61 -15.64 11.97
N PHE A 99 -20.58 -15.41 12.84
CA PHE A 99 -21.75 -14.58 12.57
C PHE A 99 -21.96 -13.59 13.71
N ARG A 100 -21.97 -12.29 13.41
CA ARG A 100 -22.30 -11.23 14.36
C ARG A 100 -23.81 -11.08 14.45
N LEU A 101 -24.38 -11.35 15.62
CA LEU A 101 -25.80 -11.17 15.91
C LEU A 101 -26.01 -9.91 16.76
N ASN A 102 -27.24 -9.41 16.84
CA ASN A 102 -27.54 -8.18 17.61
C ASN A 102 -27.30 -8.35 19.13
N ASP A 103 -27.37 -9.58 19.64
CA ASP A 103 -27.26 -9.94 21.06
C ASP A 103 -25.96 -10.71 21.40
N GLY A 104 -25.02 -10.81 20.46
CA GLY A 104 -23.74 -11.47 20.68
C GLY A 104 -23.07 -11.97 19.39
N GLY A 105 -22.26 -13.02 19.52
CA GLY A 105 -21.57 -13.64 18.40
C GLY A 105 -21.84 -15.14 18.36
N HIS A 106 -21.90 -15.68 17.15
CA HIS A 106 -22.05 -17.11 16.92
C HIS A 106 -20.86 -17.63 16.12
N ILE A 107 -20.30 -18.75 16.56
CA ILE A 107 -19.06 -19.31 16.02
C ILE A 107 -19.31 -20.76 15.70
N ILE A 108 -18.79 -21.20 14.57
CA ILE A 108 -18.72 -22.59 14.18
C ILE A 108 -17.27 -22.87 13.76
N VAL A 109 -16.57 -23.74 14.49
CA VAL A 109 -15.20 -24.17 14.16
C VAL A 109 -15.14 -25.68 14.10
N GLY A 110 -14.44 -26.23 13.11
CA GLY A 110 -14.39 -27.67 12.94
C GLY A 110 -13.59 -28.13 11.73
N SER A 111 -14.02 -29.24 11.16
CA SER A 111 -13.36 -29.87 10.00
C SER A 111 -14.04 -29.56 8.66
N SER A 112 -15.17 -28.84 8.65
CA SER A 112 -15.95 -28.59 7.42
C SER A 112 -15.44 -27.42 6.56
N ASN A 113 -14.90 -27.73 5.39
CA ASN A 113 -14.62 -26.75 4.33
C ASN A 113 -15.89 -26.34 3.55
N MET A 114 -15.79 -25.34 2.68
CA MET A 114 -16.89 -24.94 1.78
C MET A 114 -17.01 -25.92 0.61
N SER A 115 -17.45 -27.14 0.88
CA SER A 115 -17.77 -28.18 -0.10
C SER A 115 -19.12 -28.81 0.22
N ALA A 116 -19.84 -29.32 -0.78
CA ALA A 116 -21.14 -29.92 -0.55
C ALA A 116 -21.08 -31.11 0.42
N SER A 117 -20.06 -31.96 0.32
CA SER A 117 -19.88 -33.10 1.24
C SER A 117 -19.67 -32.62 2.67
N ALA A 118 -18.75 -31.68 2.89
CA ALA A 118 -18.43 -31.19 4.23
C ALA A 118 -19.60 -30.44 4.90
N LEU A 119 -20.48 -29.81 4.11
CA LEU A 119 -21.63 -29.06 4.62
C LEU A 119 -22.87 -29.93 4.88
N THR A 120 -23.01 -31.09 4.23
CA THR A 120 -24.22 -31.93 4.36
C THR A 120 -23.96 -33.31 4.95
N SER A 121 -23.22 -34.16 4.24
CA SER A 121 -23.23 -35.61 4.45
C SER A 121 -21.87 -36.23 4.78
N GLY A 122 -20.82 -35.42 4.81
CA GLY A 122 -19.48 -35.82 5.22
C GLY A 122 -19.41 -36.12 6.71
N ILE A 123 -18.45 -36.95 7.10
CA ILE A 123 -18.14 -37.19 8.51
C ILE A 123 -17.27 -36.02 8.97
N GLU A 124 -17.91 -35.00 9.51
CA GLU A 124 -17.27 -33.76 9.94
C GLU A 124 -17.58 -33.52 11.41
N TRP A 125 -16.69 -32.87 12.13
CA TRP A 125 -16.90 -32.50 13.52
C TRP A 125 -16.79 -30.99 13.63
N ASN A 126 -17.90 -30.34 13.96
CA ASN A 126 -17.95 -28.90 14.16
C ASN A 126 -18.53 -28.59 15.53
N VAL A 127 -17.94 -27.64 16.22
CA VAL A 127 -18.46 -27.09 17.47
C VAL A 127 -19.09 -25.74 17.15
N SER A 128 -20.38 -25.62 17.45
CA SER A 128 -21.14 -24.39 17.39
C SER A 128 -21.29 -23.82 18.81
N ALA A 129 -21.02 -22.52 18.95
CA ALA A 129 -21.11 -21.80 20.21
C ALA A 129 -21.70 -20.41 19.99
N GLY A 130 -22.70 -20.05 20.79
CA GLY A 130 -23.14 -18.66 20.97
C GLY A 130 -22.47 -18.08 22.20
N ASP A 131 -21.37 -17.39 22.00
CA ASP A 131 -20.57 -16.79 23.08
C ASP A 131 -19.89 -15.51 22.57
N ARG A 132 -20.13 -14.40 23.28
CA ARG A 132 -19.64 -13.09 22.86
C ARG A 132 -18.12 -12.97 22.99
N GLU A 133 -17.53 -13.49 24.06
CA GLU A 133 -16.09 -13.35 24.31
C GLU A 133 -15.30 -14.23 23.34
N LEU A 134 -15.71 -15.49 23.17
CA LEU A 134 -15.09 -16.38 22.21
C LEU A 134 -15.20 -15.85 20.77
N PHE A 135 -16.30 -15.16 20.45
CA PHE A 135 -16.52 -14.63 19.10
C PHE A 135 -15.54 -13.51 18.77
N GLU A 136 -15.29 -12.59 19.70
CA GLU A 136 -14.32 -11.52 19.49
C GLU A 136 -12.89 -12.07 19.34
N ILE A 137 -12.54 -13.13 20.09
CA ILE A 137 -11.25 -13.82 19.92
C ILE A 137 -11.15 -14.46 18.53
N ALA A 138 -12.17 -15.21 18.11
CA ALA A 138 -12.18 -15.87 16.80
C ALA A 138 -12.17 -14.85 15.64
N LEU A 139 -12.83 -13.71 15.83
CA LEU A 139 -12.83 -12.62 14.87
C LEU A 139 -11.45 -11.97 14.75
N ALA A 140 -10.73 -11.76 15.85
CA ALA A 140 -9.37 -11.23 15.82
C ALA A 140 -8.44 -12.11 14.98
N GLU A 141 -8.50 -13.43 15.19
CA GLU A 141 -7.75 -14.42 14.41
C GLU A 141 -8.16 -14.42 12.93
N PHE A 142 -9.47 -14.29 12.65
CA PHE A 142 -9.97 -14.12 11.29
C PHE A 142 -9.37 -12.89 10.62
N GLU A 143 -9.44 -11.72 11.26
CA GLU A 143 -8.96 -10.45 10.72
C GLU A 143 -7.44 -10.48 10.45
N ALA A 144 -6.67 -11.06 11.36
CA ALA A 144 -5.22 -11.23 11.21
C ALA A 144 -4.85 -12.02 9.95
N ILE A 145 -5.60 -13.08 9.63
CA ILE A 145 -5.39 -13.89 8.42
C ILE A 145 -5.94 -13.19 7.18
N PHE A 146 -7.16 -12.65 7.27
CA PHE A 146 -7.88 -12.10 6.13
C PHE A 146 -7.20 -10.85 5.56
N TYR A 147 -6.57 -10.03 6.41
CA TYR A 147 -5.86 -8.81 6.01
C TYR A 147 -4.34 -8.96 5.95
N HIS A 148 -3.81 -10.16 6.12
CA HIS A 148 -2.38 -10.41 5.97
C HIS A 148 -1.90 -10.04 4.57
N ASP A 149 -0.64 -9.61 4.47
CA ASP A 149 0.06 -9.33 3.20
C ASP A 149 0.09 -10.52 2.21
N HIS A 150 -0.11 -11.76 2.70
CA HIS A 150 -0.20 -12.95 1.85
C HIS A 150 -1.61 -13.14 1.28
N THR A 151 -2.58 -12.34 1.71
CA THR A 151 -3.98 -12.48 1.30
C THR A 151 -4.31 -11.43 0.26
N ILE A 152 -4.70 -11.86 -0.94
CA ILE A 152 -5.07 -10.98 -2.06
C ILE A 152 -6.59 -10.90 -2.24
N PRO A 153 -7.15 -9.75 -2.65
CA PRO A 153 -8.59 -9.65 -2.96
C PRO A 153 -8.94 -10.51 -4.18
N MET A 154 -10.10 -11.17 -4.14
CA MET A 154 -10.64 -11.94 -5.25
C MET A 154 -11.61 -11.10 -6.07
N ASN A 155 -11.27 -10.90 -7.34
CA ASN A 155 -12.07 -10.26 -8.38
C ASN A 155 -11.83 -10.99 -9.72
N MET A 156 -12.44 -10.51 -10.80
CA MET A 156 -12.33 -11.16 -12.11
C MET A 156 -10.87 -11.34 -12.58
N GLU A 157 -10.01 -10.33 -12.39
CA GLU A 157 -8.61 -10.38 -12.84
C GLU A 157 -7.77 -11.34 -12.00
N THR A 158 -7.92 -11.29 -10.68
CA THR A 158 -7.17 -12.19 -9.78
C THR A 158 -7.65 -13.63 -9.86
N VAL A 159 -8.96 -13.86 -10.10
CA VAL A 159 -9.51 -15.20 -10.37
C VAL A 159 -8.96 -15.75 -11.68
N LYS A 160 -8.84 -14.91 -12.72
CA LYS A 160 -8.19 -15.31 -13.97
C LYS A 160 -6.71 -15.70 -13.75
N LYS A 161 -5.92 -14.86 -13.07
CA LYS A 161 -4.51 -15.18 -12.73
C LYS A 161 -4.41 -16.44 -11.87
N TYR A 162 -5.34 -16.66 -10.94
CA TYR A 162 -5.36 -17.89 -10.16
C TYR A 162 -5.71 -19.12 -11.00
N ARG A 163 -6.67 -19.00 -11.92
CA ARG A 163 -7.05 -20.08 -12.85
C ARG A 163 -5.86 -20.55 -13.67
N GLU A 164 -5.04 -19.63 -14.17
CA GLU A 164 -3.82 -19.97 -14.90
C GLU A 164 -2.86 -20.82 -14.04
N ARG A 165 -2.57 -20.39 -12.81
CA ARG A 165 -1.76 -21.15 -11.83
C ARG A 165 -2.38 -22.51 -11.47
N TYR A 166 -3.69 -22.55 -11.27
CA TYR A 166 -4.44 -23.76 -10.98
C TYR A 166 -4.34 -24.77 -12.13
N ASP A 167 -4.57 -24.32 -13.37
CA ASP A 167 -4.53 -25.16 -14.56
C ASP A 167 -3.10 -25.63 -14.88
N GLU A 168 -2.08 -24.80 -14.60
CA GLU A 168 -0.68 -25.18 -14.71
C GLU A 168 -0.31 -26.27 -13.69
N PHE A 169 -0.66 -26.08 -12.42
CA PHE A 169 -0.41 -27.06 -11.36
C PHE A 169 -1.08 -28.42 -11.66
N HIS A 170 -2.33 -28.42 -12.12
CA HIS A 170 -3.06 -29.65 -12.45
C HIS A 170 -2.63 -30.29 -13.78
N ARG A 171 -1.98 -29.54 -14.67
CA ARG A 171 -1.34 -30.09 -15.88
C ARG A 171 -0.01 -30.77 -15.55
N SER A 172 0.78 -30.19 -14.64
CA SER A 172 2.09 -30.73 -14.24
C SER A 172 1.98 -31.88 -13.23
N HIS A 173 0.90 -31.94 -12.45
CA HIS A 173 0.64 -32.98 -11.46
C HIS A 173 -0.60 -33.79 -11.85
N SER A 174 -0.43 -34.78 -12.72
CA SER A 174 -1.50 -35.73 -13.04
C SER A 174 -1.94 -36.47 -11.77
N ILE A 175 -3.25 -36.53 -11.54
CA ILE A 175 -3.89 -37.19 -10.40
C ILE A 175 -3.54 -38.70 -10.39
N ALA A 176 -2.46 -39.09 -9.69
CA ALA A 176 -2.28 -40.32 -8.92
C ALA A 176 -0.79 -40.52 -8.51
N ALA A 177 -0.53 -40.55 -7.19
CA ALA A 177 0.67 -41.03 -6.48
C ALA A 177 1.95 -40.15 -6.62
N GLN A 178 2.77 -39.93 -5.59
CA GLN A 178 3.06 -40.68 -4.37
C GLN A 178 3.34 -39.70 -3.22
N TRP A 179 2.70 -39.90 -2.07
CA TRP A 179 3.08 -39.27 -0.81
C TRP A 179 3.98 -40.27 -0.07
N THR A 180 5.15 -39.84 0.40
CA THR A 180 6.06 -40.70 1.17
C THR A 180 5.84 -40.52 2.67
N GLU A 181 5.77 -41.64 3.40
CA GLU A 181 5.75 -41.76 4.87
C GLU A 181 6.82 -40.90 5.59
N ALA A 182 7.85 -40.42 4.89
CA ALA A 182 8.88 -39.52 5.42
C ALA A 182 8.39 -38.09 5.76
N GLU A 183 7.25 -37.66 5.23
CA GLU A 183 6.66 -36.34 5.51
C GLU A 183 5.70 -36.35 6.71
N GLU A 184 5.18 -37.53 7.10
CA GLU A 184 4.37 -37.67 8.33
C GLU A 184 5.24 -37.70 9.60
N GLU A 185 6.49 -38.17 9.52
CA GLU A 185 7.38 -38.31 10.69
C GLU A 185 7.99 -36.97 11.16
N SER A 186 8.02 -35.94 10.31
CA SER A 186 8.57 -34.63 10.65
C SER A 186 7.53 -33.65 11.24
N MET A 187 6.25 -34.05 11.33
CA MET A 187 5.13 -33.15 11.63
C MET A 187 4.32 -33.52 12.89
N MET A 188 4.84 -34.41 13.75
CA MET A 188 4.14 -34.94 14.94
C MET A 188 4.79 -34.62 16.29
N LEU A 189 5.58 -33.56 16.40
CA LEU A 189 6.09 -33.08 17.69
C LEU A 189 6.02 -31.56 17.78
N GLU A 190 4.98 -31.07 18.46
CA GLU A 190 5.04 -30.14 19.61
C GLU A 190 3.63 -29.58 19.86
N GLY A 191 3.00 -30.07 20.94
CA GLY A 191 1.80 -29.43 21.50
C GLY A 191 2.18 -28.18 22.29
N PRO A 192 1.30 -27.19 22.43
CA PRO A 192 1.59 -26.00 23.23
C PRO A 192 1.50 -26.37 24.72
N SER A 193 2.64 -26.34 25.43
CA SER A 193 2.67 -26.34 26.90
C SER A 193 2.99 -24.95 27.45
N ASP A 194 2.10 -24.52 28.34
CA ASP A 194 2.28 -23.63 29.48
C ASP A 194 2.74 -22.17 29.29
N GLN A 195 1.74 -21.30 29.43
CA GLN A 195 1.69 -20.11 30.29
C GLN A 195 3.06 -19.54 30.71
N ALA A 196 3.53 -18.54 29.97
CA ALA A 196 4.57 -17.64 30.45
C ALA A 196 4.01 -16.79 31.61
N GLU A 197 4.56 -16.99 32.80
CA GLU A 197 4.35 -16.13 33.95
C GLU A 197 4.76 -14.69 33.63
N LEU A 198 3.88 -13.75 33.99
CA LEU A 198 4.16 -12.32 34.07
C LEU A 198 5.33 -12.07 35.03
N ILE A 199 6.54 -11.90 34.50
CA ILE A 199 7.65 -11.31 35.25
C ILE A 199 7.41 -9.81 35.35
N VAL A 200 7.04 -9.38 36.56
CA VAL A 200 7.08 -7.98 36.99
C VAL A 200 8.55 -7.56 37.07
N GLU A 201 9.03 -6.79 36.09
CA GLU A 201 10.32 -6.11 36.22
C GLU A 201 10.20 -4.96 37.24
N MET A 202 11.14 -4.97 38.19
CA MET A 202 11.25 -3.96 39.23
C MET A 202 11.76 -2.63 38.68
N LYS A 203 11.01 -1.57 39.04
CA LYS A 203 11.37 -0.15 39.10
C LYS A 203 12.88 0.15 39.16
N GLU A 204 13.36 0.90 38.17
CA GLU A 204 14.24 2.05 38.45
C GLU A 204 13.51 3.35 38.09
N LEU A 205 13.18 4.10 39.14
CA LEU A 205 12.56 5.42 39.07
C LEU A 205 13.67 6.46 38.86
N TYR A 206 14.13 6.62 37.62
CA TYR A 206 14.86 7.84 37.29
C TYR A 206 13.86 8.99 37.11
N THR A 207 13.96 9.95 38.03
CA THR A 207 13.25 11.23 38.01
C THR A 207 13.96 12.17 37.05
N TYR A 208 13.84 11.92 35.74
CA TYR A 208 14.16 12.91 34.72
C TYR A 208 12.90 13.35 34.01
N LYS A 209 12.67 14.66 33.98
CA LYS A 209 11.61 15.28 33.17
C LYS A 209 12.04 15.12 31.71
N LEU A 210 11.34 14.28 30.95
CA LEU A 210 11.65 14.12 29.52
C LEU A 210 11.46 15.45 28.79
N THR A 211 12.48 15.82 28.02
CA THR A 211 12.43 16.95 27.09
C THR A 211 12.50 16.43 25.66
N PRO A 212 11.80 17.07 24.71
CA PRO A 212 11.93 16.72 23.30
C PRO A 212 13.38 16.86 22.82
N ARG A 213 13.77 16.02 21.86
CA ARG A 213 15.06 16.17 21.15
C ARG A 213 15.00 17.34 20.18
N PRO A 214 16.13 17.92 19.73
CA PRO A 214 16.13 19.08 18.83
C PRO A 214 15.26 18.90 17.57
N ALA A 215 15.31 17.73 16.93
CA ALA A 215 14.44 17.40 15.78
C ALA A 215 12.95 17.46 16.11
N GLN A 216 12.58 17.04 17.32
CA GLN A 216 11.21 17.06 17.81
C GLN A 216 10.79 18.48 18.20
N GLU A 217 11.70 19.31 18.72
CA GLU A 217 11.44 20.73 19.01
C GLU A 217 11.13 21.51 17.72
N GLU A 218 11.92 21.33 16.66
CA GLU A 218 11.66 21.93 15.35
C GLU A 218 10.29 21.48 14.79
N ALA A 219 10.01 20.17 14.82
CA ALA A 219 8.74 19.63 14.34
C ALA A 219 7.53 20.08 15.17
N LEU A 220 7.65 20.15 16.50
CA LEU A 220 6.60 20.65 17.39
C LEU A 220 6.32 22.13 17.16
N ALA A 221 7.37 22.94 16.97
CA ALA A 221 7.22 24.36 16.67
C ALA A 221 6.47 24.56 15.36
N ALA A 222 6.82 23.80 14.31
CA ALA A 222 6.13 23.85 13.03
C ALA A 222 4.66 23.40 13.14
N LEU A 223 4.38 22.29 13.84
CA LEU A 223 3.01 21.84 14.10
C LEU A 223 2.18 22.87 14.88
N HIS A 224 2.79 23.55 15.85
CA HIS A 224 2.11 24.63 16.59
C HIS A 224 1.81 25.83 15.70
N ALA A 225 2.75 26.25 14.84
CA ALA A 225 2.51 27.30 13.87
C ALA A 225 1.36 26.95 12.90
N THR A 226 1.33 25.70 12.41
CA THR A 226 0.25 25.19 11.57
C THR A 226 -1.13 25.27 12.26
N MET A 227 -1.21 24.97 13.55
CA MET A 227 -2.45 25.14 14.32
C MET A 227 -2.83 26.62 14.49
N ASP A 228 -1.85 27.49 14.75
CA ASP A 228 -2.08 28.93 14.91
C ASP A 228 -2.59 29.57 13.60
N GLU A 229 -2.22 29.00 12.45
CA GLU A 229 -2.73 29.32 11.11
C GLU A 229 -4.12 28.73 10.80
N GLN A 230 -4.75 28.07 11.78
CA GLN A 230 -6.10 27.47 11.69
C GLN A 230 -6.20 26.28 10.74
N TYR A 231 -5.09 25.62 10.39
CA TYR A 231 -5.18 24.30 9.76
C TYR A 231 -5.68 23.26 10.76
N GLU A 232 -6.58 22.39 10.30
CA GLU A 232 -7.12 21.28 11.08
C GLU A 232 -6.37 19.97 10.84
N ARG A 233 -5.45 19.95 9.86
CA ARG A 233 -4.75 18.74 9.41
C ARG A 233 -3.32 19.05 9.02
N ALA A 234 -2.40 18.13 9.32
CA ALA A 234 -1.00 18.25 8.91
C ALA A 234 -0.33 16.88 8.72
N LEU A 235 0.67 16.85 7.85
CA LEU A 235 1.60 15.74 7.68
C LEU A 235 2.98 16.11 8.21
N VAL A 236 3.58 15.22 9.02
CA VAL A 236 4.99 15.30 9.42
C VAL A 236 5.77 14.15 8.81
N VAL A 237 6.83 14.51 8.10
CA VAL A 237 7.76 13.57 7.49
C VAL A 237 9.08 13.62 8.23
N MET A 238 9.42 12.55 8.93
CA MET A 238 10.68 12.49 9.69
C MET A 238 11.38 11.16 9.50
N ALA A 239 12.67 11.21 9.14
CA ALA A 239 13.53 10.05 9.06
C ALA A 239 13.38 9.09 10.25
N THR A 240 13.44 7.78 9.97
CA THR A 240 13.46 6.75 11.02
C THR A 240 14.63 6.99 11.98
N GLY A 241 14.41 6.78 13.28
CA GLY A 241 15.40 7.06 14.33
C GLY A 241 15.28 8.44 15.00
N LEU A 242 14.52 9.38 14.44
CA LEU A 242 14.30 10.71 15.05
C LEU A 242 13.18 10.77 16.11
N GLY A 243 12.51 9.64 16.36
CA GLY A 243 11.51 9.51 17.42
C GLY A 243 10.13 10.08 17.09
N LYS A 244 9.56 9.71 15.93
CA LYS A 244 8.20 10.03 15.47
C LYS A 244 7.12 9.81 16.56
N THR A 245 7.18 8.68 17.25
CA THR A 245 6.23 8.33 18.31
C THR A 245 6.32 9.27 19.51
N TYR A 246 7.52 9.68 19.91
CA TYR A 246 7.71 10.67 20.98
C TYR A 246 7.28 12.07 20.53
N LEU A 247 7.50 12.46 19.27
CA LEU A 247 6.95 13.69 18.71
C LEU A 247 5.42 13.71 18.89
N ALA A 248 4.73 12.65 18.45
CA ALA A 248 3.29 12.52 18.62
C ALA A 248 2.87 12.65 20.09
N ALA A 249 3.56 11.95 20.99
CA ALA A 249 3.32 12.01 22.42
C ALA A 249 3.48 13.42 23.00
N PHE A 250 4.51 14.19 22.59
CA PHE A 250 4.67 15.56 23.06
C PHE A 250 3.59 16.50 22.51
N PHE A 251 3.17 16.29 21.25
CA PHE A 251 2.13 17.10 20.61
C PHE A 251 0.76 16.94 21.28
N THR A 252 0.46 15.76 21.84
CA THR A 252 -0.83 15.46 22.47
C THR A 252 -1.13 16.24 23.75
N LYS A 253 -0.14 16.96 24.31
CA LYS A 253 -0.27 17.75 25.53
C LYS A 253 -1.39 18.80 25.50
N ARG A 254 -1.73 19.32 24.31
CA ARG A 254 -2.80 20.32 24.10
C ARG A 254 -4.20 19.72 23.97
N PHE A 255 -4.30 18.40 23.82
CA PHE A 255 -5.54 17.68 23.52
C PHE A 255 -5.95 16.83 24.73
N LYS A 256 -7.24 16.61 24.94
CA LYS A 256 -7.74 15.82 26.08
C LYS A 256 -7.90 14.37 25.69
N ARG A 257 -8.61 14.11 24.59
CA ARG A 257 -8.87 12.75 24.10
C ARG A 257 -8.18 12.49 22.78
N VAL A 258 -7.36 11.45 22.73
CA VAL A 258 -6.45 11.17 21.59
C VAL A 258 -6.72 9.77 21.05
N LEU A 259 -6.77 9.65 19.72
CA LEU A 259 -6.72 8.37 19.02
C LEU A 259 -5.40 8.24 18.27
N PHE A 260 -4.63 7.19 18.57
CA PHE A 260 -3.42 6.82 17.83
C PHE A 260 -3.71 5.57 17.00
N ILE A 261 -3.52 5.65 15.68
CA ILE A 261 -3.82 4.58 14.74
C ILE A 261 -2.52 4.04 14.13
N ALA A 262 -2.36 2.73 14.16
CA ALA A 262 -1.30 2.02 13.46
C ALA A 262 -1.81 0.68 12.90
N HIS A 263 -1.06 0.08 11.99
CA HIS A 263 -1.40 -1.21 11.36
C HIS A 263 -0.88 -2.43 12.11
N ARG A 264 0.15 -2.29 12.97
CA ARG A 264 0.72 -3.41 13.74
C ARG A 264 0.51 -3.26 15.24
N GLU A 265 0.20 -4.36 15.90
CA GLU A 265 -0.09 -4.38 17.33
C GLU A 265 1.13 -4.02 18.18
N GLU A 266 2.33 -4.46 17.78
CA GLU A 266 3.56 -4.16 18.52
C GLU A 266 3.87 -2.65 18.52
N ILE A 267 3.49 -1.94 17.45
CA ILE A 267 3.63 -0.49 17.37
C ILE A 267 2.67 0.18 18.36
N LEU A 268 1.44 -0.32 18.49
CA LEU A 268 0.46 0.22 19.44
C LEU A 268 0.95 0.09 20.89
N GLU A 269 1.51 -1.07 21.26
CA GLU A 269 2.07 -1.28 22.60
C GLU A 269 3.27 -0.37 22.88
N GLN A 270 4.16 -0.21 21.91
CA GLN A 270 5.31 0.70 22.02
C GLN A 270 4.88 2.17 22.10
N ALA A 271 3.88 2.55 21.32
CA ALA A 271 3.30 3.89 21.35
C ALA A 271 2.61 4.15 22.69
N LYS A 272 1.81 3.21 23.21
CA LYS A 272 1.21 3.30 24.55
C LYS A 272 2.26 3.54 25.63
N LYS A 273 3.34 2.77 25.63
CA LYS A 273 4.47 2.95 26.56
C LYS A 273 5.11 4.33 26.42
N SER A 274 5.37 4.78 25.19
CA SER A 274 6.00 6.08 24.92
C SER A 274 5.10 7.25 25.37
N PHE A 275 3.80 7.17 25.11
CA PHE A 275 2.84 8.20 25.51
C PHE A 275 2.65 8.26 27.02
N LEU A 276 2.55 7.11 27.71
CA LEU A 276 2.51 7.06 29.18
C LEU A 276 3.82 7.54 29.81
N HIS A 277 4.95 7.38 29.12
CA HIS A 277 6.23 7.93 29.58
C HIS A 277 6.21 9.47 29.61
N VAL A 278 5.61 10.09 28.60
CA VAL A 278 5.44 11.54 28.48
C VAL A 278 4.31 12.07 29.39
N HIS A 279 3.17 11.36 29.43
CA HIS A 279 1.94 11.72 30.17
C HIS A 279 1.65 10.70 31.28
N ARG A 280 2.38 10.79 32.39
CA ARG A 280 2.26 9.84 33.51
C ARG A 280 0.94 9.95 34.30
N ASP A 281 0.21 11.03 34.08
CA ASP A 281 -1.05 11.39 34.73
C ASP A 281 -2.31 10.98 33.94
N ARG A 282 -2.13 10.48 32.70
CA ARG A 282 -3.23 10.11 31.80
C ARG A 282 -3.43 8.61 31.70
N THR A 283 -4.65 8.22 31.38
CA THR A 283 -5.02 6.83 31.12
C THR A 283 -4.81 6.47 29.65
N ALA A 284 -4.44 5.20 29.38
CA ALA A 284 -4.23 4.71 28.02
C ALA A 284 -4.89 3.35 27.80
N GLY A 285 -5.66 3.23 26.72
CA GLY A 285 -6.38 2.02 26.32
C GLY A 285 -5.88 1.46 24.99
N ILE A 286 -5.92 0.14 24.81
CA ILE A 286 -5.68 -0.52 23.51
C ILE A 286 -7.00 -1.02 22.91
N LEU A 287 -7.17 -0.77 21.61
CA LEU A 287 -8.26 -1.27 20.77
C LEU A 287 -7.68 -2.06 19.58
N ASN A 288 -7.47 -3.36 19.75
CA ASN A 288 -7.02 -4.28 18.70
C ASN A 288 -7.94 -5.50 18.64
N GLY A 289 -7.54 -6.58 17.96
CA GLY A 289 -8.34 -7.80 17.90
C GLY A 289 -8.68 -8.34 19.29
N THR A 290 -7.71 -8.32 20.20
CA THR A 290 -7.78 -8.94 21.54
C THR A 290 -8.34 -8.02 22.63
N TYR A 291 -7.89 -6.77 22.70
CA TYR A 291 -8.20 -5.80 23.75
C TYR A 291 -9.14 -4.72 23.21
N LYS A 292 -10.15 -4.35 24.01
CA LYS A 292 -11.19 -3.37 23.65
C LYS A 292 -11.35 -2.28 24.72
N GLU A 293 -10.24 -1.71 25.17
CA GLU A 293 -10.21 -0.66 26.20
C GLU A 293 -10.60 0.70 25.60
N LYS A 294 -11.85 1.11 25.78
CA LYS A 294 -12.42 2.34 25.16
C LYS A 294 -12.49 3.55 26.10
N ASP A 295 -12.44 3.30 27.40
CA ASP A 295 -12.57 4.32 28.45
C ASP A 295 -11.19 4.80 28.90
N ALA A 296 -10.51 5.58 28.05
CA ALA A 296 -9.21 6.16 28.35
C ALA A 296 -9.02 7.53 27.66
N ASP A 297 -8.12 8.35 28.22
CA ASP A 297 -7.72 9.64 27.65
C ASP A 297 -7.00 9.45 26.30
N MET A 298 -6.26 8.35 26.15
CA MET A 298 -5.48 8.04 24.95
C MET A 298 -5.80 6.61 24.49
N ILE A 299 -6.33 6.45 23.29
CA ILE A 299 -6.69 5.14 22.72
C ILE A 299 -5.71 4.79 21.60
N PHE A 300 -5.11 3.61 21.67
CA PHE A 300 -4.20 3.07 20.67
C PHE A 300 -4.91 1.97 19.91
N ALA A 301 -5.26 2.23 18.67
CA ALA A 301 -6.18 1.41 17.90
C ALA A 301 -5.56 0.87 16.62
N SER A 302 -5.82 -0.40 16.34
CA SER A 302 -5.48 -1.00 15.05
C SER A 302 -6.42 -0.44 13.98
N ILE A 303 -5.85 -0.06 12.84
CA ILE A 303 -6.61 0.34 11.63
C ILE A 303 -7.65 -0.71 11.26
N PHE A 304 -7.33 -2.00 11.42
CA PHE A 304 -8.20 -3.10 11.03
C PHE A 304 -9.43 -3.18 11.95
N THR A 305 -9.18 -3.16 13.26
CA THR A 305 -10.25 -3.19 14.27
C THR A 305 -11.17 -1.98 14.14
N LEU A 306 -10.63 -0.79 13.89
CA LEU A 306 -11.41 0.44 13.69
C LEU A 306 -12.24 0.44 12.39
N ASN A 307 -11.90 -0.38 11.39
CA ASN A 307 -12.67 -0.43 10.15
C ASN A 307 -14.00 -1.19 10.29
N SER A 308 -14.16 -2.04 11.30
CA SER A 308 -15.44 -2.67 11.61
C SER A 308 -16.48 -1.59 11.95
N ASN A 309 -17.67 -1.67 11.31
CA ASN A 309 -18.77 -0.74 11.59
C ASN A 309 -19.15 -0.74 13.07
N HIS A 310 -19.09 -1.89 13.74
CA HIS A 310 -19.36 -1.99 15.17
C HIS A 310 -18.37 -1.17 16.02
N HIS A 311 -17.07 -1.31 15.76
CA HIS A 311 -16.04 -0.60 16.52
C HIS A 311 -16.00 0.89 16.17
N LEU A 312 -16.13 1.24 14.89
CA LEU A 312 -16.16 2.63 14.44
C LEU A 312 -17.31 3.41 15.09
N HIS A 313 -18.53 2.87 15.00
CA HIS A 313 -19.73 3.50 15.57
C HIS A 313 -19.86 3.35 17.09
N SER A 314 -18.91 2.66 17.74
CA SER A 314 -18.85 2.63 19.19
C SER A 314 -18.27 3.91 19.80
N PHE A 315 -17.68 4.75 18.96
CA PHE A 315 -17.26 6.12 19.29
C PHE A 315 -18.20 7.10 18.60
N GLN A 316 -18.38 8.30 19.15
CA GLN A 316 -19.02 9.40 18.44
C GLN A 316 -18.04 10.05 17.44
N PRO A 317 -18.53 10.68 16.36
CA PRO A 317 -17.68 11.40 15.39
C PRO A 317 -16.73 12.42 16.04
N ASP A 318 -17.14 13.08 17.11
CA ASP A 318 -16.42 14.13 17.84
C ASP A 318 -15.75 13.65 19.14
N ASP A 319 -15.65 12.34 19.38
CA ASP A 319 -15.08 11.78 20.62
C ASP A 319 -13.58 12.09 20.82
N PHE A 320 -12.85 12.39 19.75
CA PHE A 320 -11.40 12.58 19.78
C PHE A 320 -11.02 14.00 19.39
N ASP A 321 -10.23 14.67 20.23
CA ASP A 321 -9.70 16.00 19.91
C ASP A 321 -8.54 15.90 18.90
N LEU A 322 -7.75 14.84 18.98
CA LEU A 322 -6.60 14.58 18.10
C LEU A 322 -6.63 13.14 17.59
N ILE A 323 -6.49 12.99 16.27
CA ILE A 323 -6.21 11.70 15.65
C ILE A 323 -4.79 11.74 15.09
N VAL A 324 -3.96 10.79 15.52
CA VAL A 324 -2.61 10.57 14.99
C VAL A 324 -2.60 9.26 14.22
N VAL A 325 -2.06 9.28 13.00
CA VAL A 325 -1.89 8.08 12.17
C VAL A 325 -0.41 7.88 11.88
N ASP A 326 0.16 6.76 12.35
CA ASP A 326 1.53 6.37 12.04
C ASP A 326 1.61 5.64 10.70
N GLU A 327 2.81 5.64 10.10
CA GLU A 327 3.06 5.17 8.72
C GLU A 327 1.99 5.65 7.73
N PHE A 328 1.70 6.96 7.80
CA PHE A 328 0.63 7.63 7.06
C PHE A 328 0.68 7.46 5.53
N HIS A 329 1.80 6.97 4.98
CA HIS A 329 1.91 6.60 3.58
C HIS A 329 0.96 5.46 3.15
N HIS A 330 0.32 4.75 4.11
CA HIS A 330 -0.77 3.79 3.86
C HIS A 330 -2.18 4.42 3.82
N ALA A 331 -2.32 5.71 4.13
CA ALA A 331 -3.61 6.38 4.34
C ALA A 331 -4.48 6.57 3.08
N ALA A 332 -3.94 6.29 1.90
CA ALA A 332 -4.68 6.35 0.63
C ALA A 332 -5.61 5.14 0.40
N SER A 333 -5.54 4.10 1.23
CA SER A 333 -6.45 2.94 1.09
C SER A 333 -7.86 3.25 1.58
N LYS A 334 -8.87 2.57 1.00
CA LYS A 334 -10.31 2.72 1.36
C LYS A 334 -10.57 2.60 2.86
N SER A 335 -9.77 1.80 3.56
CA SER A 335 -9.77 1.60 5.00
C SER A 335 -9.54 2.90 5.79
N TYR A 336 -8.54 3.70 5.40
CA TYR A 336 -8.27 4.98 6.07
C TYR A 336 -9.27 6.06 5.68
N GLU A 337 -9.77 6.03 4.44
CA GLU A 337 -10.84 6.93 4.01
C GLU A 337 -12.09 6.78 4.87
N LYS A 338 -12.50 5.55 5.20
CA LYS A 338 -13.68 5.31 6.04
C LYS A 338 -13.57 5.99 7.41
N ILE A 339 -12.43 5.81 8.08
CA ILE A 339 -12.16 6.42 9.39
C ILE A 339 -12.12 7.95 9.28
N ARG A 340 -11.46 8.47 8.24
CA ARG A 340 -11.35 9.91 7.97
C ARG A 340 -12.71 10.57 7.75
N HIS A 341 -13.64 9.91 7.05
CA HIS A 341 -14.97 10.47 6.81
C HIS A 341 -15.88 10.36 8.03
N TYR A 342 -15.60 9.42 8.95
CA TYR A 342 -16.41 9.21 10.13
C TYR A 342 -16.08 10.20 11.25
N PHE A 343 -14.80 10.34 11.61
CA PHE A 343 -14.38 11.20 12.72
C PHE A 343 -14.17 12.65 12.30
N THR A 344 -14.49 13.57 13.19
CA THR A 344 -14.32 15.02 13.05
C THR A 344 -13.48 15.59 14.21
N PRO A 345 -12.18 15.28 14.28
CA PRO A 345 -11.33 15.76 15.37
C PRO A 345 -11.00 17.25 15.23
N GLN A 346 -10.54 17.87 16.33
CA GLN A 346 -10.01 19.24 16.28
C GLN A 346 -8.72 19.32 15.46
N PHE A 347 -7.91 18.25 15.48
CA PHE A 347 -6.71 18.16 14.66
C PHE A 347 -6.44 16.73 14.18
N PHE A 348 -6.00 16.59 12.94
CA PHE A 348 -5.61 15.32 12.33
C PHE A 348 -4.12 15.34 11.92
N LEU A 349 -3.32 14.44 12.47
CA LEU A 349 -1.88 14.39 12.27
C LEU A 349 -1.47 13.07 11.60
N GLY A 350 -0.98 13.15 10.37
CA GLY A 350 -0.25 12.06 9.73
C GLY A 350 1.23 12.11 10.06
N ILE A 351 1.84 10.98 10.44
CA ILE A 351 3.29 10.90 10.62
C ILE A 351 3.85 9.75 9.78
N THR A 352 4.92 10.00 9.02
CA THR A 352 5.57 8.98 8.20
C THR A 352 7.08 9.22 8.14
N ALA A 353 7.86 8.16 7.91
CA ALA A 353 9.30 8.32 7.62
C ALA A 353 9.61 8.45 6.13
N THR A 354 8.71 7.95 5.30
CA THR A 354 8.82 7.94 3.85
C THR A 354 7.54 8.58 3.32
N PRO A 355 7.60 9.81 2.81
CA PRO A 355 6.47 10.36 2.10
C PRO A 355 6.42 9.83 0.67
N ASP A 356 7.57 9.38 0.15
CA ASP A 356 7.81 9.04 -1.24
C ASP A 356 7.27 7.65 -1.55
N ARG A 357 5.97 7.60 -1.84
CA ARG A 357 5.54 6.86 -3.01
C ARG A 357 5.79 7.72 -4.25
N MET A 358 6.05 7.10 -5.39
CA MET A 358 6.40 7.81 -6.63
C MET A 358 5.20 8.53 -7.29
N ASP A 359 4.00 8.32 -6.74
CA ASP A 359 2.73 8.97 -7.06
C ASP A 359 2.45 10.22 -6.20
N ASN A 360 3.04 10.34 -4.99
CA ASN A 360 3.14 11.49 -4.06
C ASN A 360 1.86 12.31 -3.75
N LYS A 361 0.82 12.33 -4.58
CA LYS A 361 -0.30 13.29 -4.53
C LYS A 361 -1.37 12.91 -3.53
N ASP A 362 -1.65 11.62 -3.36
CA ASP A 362 -2.77 11.20 -2.54
C ASP A 362 -2.49 11.42 -1.05
N VAL A 363 -1.27 11.13 -0.57
CA VAL A 363 -0.90 11.32 0.84
C VAL A 363 -0.92 12.80 1.24
N TYR A 364 -0.40 13.70 0.39
CA TYR A 364 -0.50 15.14 0.66
C TYR A 364 -1.95 15.62 0.57
N SER A 365 -2.72 15.14 -0.40
CA SER A 365 -4.13 15.55 -0.56
C SER A 365 -5.00 15.21 0.65
N ILE A 366 -4.69 14.12 1.38
CA ILE A 366 -5.44 13.72 2.58
C ILE A 366 -5.24 14.72 3.73
N CYS A 367 -4.08 15.38 3.78
CA CYS A 367 -3.79 16.47 4.73
C CYS A 367 -3.97 17.86 4.10
N ASP A 368 -4.81 17.99 3.06
CA ASP A 368 -5.07 19.26 2.35
C ASP A 368 -3.80 19.93 1.79
N GLY A 369 -2.79 19.14 1.43
CA GLY A 369 -1.49 19.61 0.95
C GLY A 369 -0.53 20.07 2.06
N ASN A 370 -0.96 20.06 3.31
CA ASN A 370 -0.24 20.67 4.42
C ASN A 370 0.82 19.75 5.01
N VAL A 371 2.08 19.97 4.64
CA VAL A 371 3.26 19.31 5.22
C VAL A 371 3.89 20.24 6.25
N ALA A 372 3.53 20.08 7.52
CA ALA A 372 4.01 20.95 8.59
C ALA A 372 5.54 20.87 8.77
N TYR A 373 6.13 19.68 8.64
CA TYR A 373 7.57 19.50 8.79
C TYR A 373 8.09 18.33 7.95
N ARG A 374 9.28 18.52 7.36
CA ARG A 374 9.99 17.48 6.60
C ARG A 374 11.47 17.51 6.96
N ILE A 375 12.02 16.35 7.29
CA ILE A 375 13.48 16.16 7.39
C ILE A 375 13.92 14.80 6.83
N HIS A 376 14.86 14.84 5.89
CA HIS A 376 15.47 13.65 5.30
C HIS A 376 16.60 13.11 6.19
N PHE A 377 16.91 11.81 6.12
CA PHE A 377 17.94 11.21 7.00
C PHE A 377 19.34 11.80 6.77
N LEU A 378 19.67 12.19 5.53
CA LEU A 378 20.94 12.86 5.20
C LEU A 378 21.08 14.22 5.89
N GLU A 379 20.00 15.00 5.93
CA GLU A 379 19.96 16.28 6.65
C GLU A 379 20.06 16.04 8.17
N ALA A 380 19.38 15.02 8.68
CA ALA A 380 19.49 14.64 10.09
C ALA A 380 20.91 14.19 10.48
N ILE A 381 21.66 13.53 9.58
CA ILE A 381 23.08 13.21 9.79
C ILE A 381 23.94 14.49 9.80
N GLN A 382 23.69 15.45 8.89
CA GLN A 382 24.40 16.73 8.88
C GLN A 382 24.18 17.52 10.18
N LYS A 383 22.96 17.47 10.73
CA LYS A 383 22.61 18.04 12.04
C LYS A 383 23.11 17.21 13.24
N GLN A 384 23.83 16.11 13.01
CA GLN A 384 24.34 15.18 14.03
C GLN A 384 23.24 14.54 14.91
N TRP A 385 22.02 14.43 14.38
CA TRP A 385 20.90 13.76 15.05
C TRP A 385 20.85 12.26 14.76
N LEU A 386 21.52 11.83 13.70
CA LEU A 386 21.74 10.44 13.32
C LEU A 386 23.24 10.18 13.14
N ALA A 387 23.66 8.94 13.35
CA ALA A 387 25.01 8.48 13.09
C ALA A 387 25.30 8.50 11.58
N PRO A 388 26.53 8.87 11.15
CA PRO A 388 26.93 8.77 9.74
C PRO A 388 26.98 7.31 9.26
N PHE A 389 27.07 7.09 7.95
CA PHE A 389 27.17 5.75 7.37
C PHE A 389 28.29 5.59 6.35
N HIS A 390 28.80 4.35 6.25
CA HIS A 390 29.67 3.89 5.17
C HIS A 390 28.96 2.79 4.39
N TYR A 391 28.66 3.06 3.13
CA TYR A 391 27.98 2.13 2.22
C TYR A 391 28.99 1.41 1.34
N TYR A 392 28.88 0.09 1.26
CA TYR A 392 29.70 -0.77 0.40
C TYR A 392 28.78 -1.57 -0.52
N GLY A 393 28.76 -1.21 -1.80
CA GLY A 393 28.09 -1.98 -2.84
C GLY A 393 29.03 -3.01 -3.43
N VAL A 394 28.83 -4.27 -3.05
CA VAL A 394 29.61 -5.43 -3.47
C VAL A 394 28.93 -6.09 -4.66
N TYR A 395 29.70 -6.44 -5.70
CA TYR A 395 29.13 -7.04 -6.90
C TYR A 395 28.67 -8.47 -6.62
N ASP A 396 27.43 -8.76 -6.98
CA ASP A 396 26.86 -10.11 -7.00
C ASP A 396 26.75 -10.57 -8.45
N ASP A 397 27.49 -11.62 -8.81
CA ASP A 397 27.56 -12.18 -10.17
C ASP A 397 26.37 -13.08 -10.53
N THR A 398 25.42 -13.22 -9.60
CA THR A 398 24.19 -13.96 -9.75
C THR A 398 23.27 -13.39 -10.85
N ASP A 399 22.83 -14.25 -11.77
CA ASP A 399 21.90 -13.88 -12.84
C ASP A 399 20.42 -13.95 -12.42
N TYR A 400 19.95 -12.87 -11.78
CA TYR A 400 18.54 -12.69 -11.42
C TYR A 400 17.59 -12.46 -12.61
N SER A 401 18.10 -12.31 -13.85
CA SER A 401 17.24 -12.10 -15.02
C SER A 401 16.48 -13.35 -15.43
N SER A 402 16.98 -14.51 -15.00
CA SER A 402 16.35 -15.81 -15.19
C SER A 402 15.22 -16.11 -14.19
N VAL A 403 15.08 -15.31 -13.14
CA VAL A 403 14.06 -15.48 -12.10
C VAL A 403 12.78 -14.75 -12.50
N THR A 404 11.67 -15.48 -12.48
CA THR A 404 10.34 -14.99 -12.81
C THR A 404 9.93 -13.86 -11.86
N TRP A 405 9.30 -12.81 -12.42
CA TRP A 405 8.81 -11.68 -11.65
C TRP A 405 7.29 -11.68 -11.59
N LEU A 406 6.74 -11.74 -10.38
CA LEU A 406 5.31 -11.83 -10.08
C LEU A 406 4.83 -10.55 -9.41
N GLY A 407 4.13 -9.69 -10.17
CA GLY A 407 3.58 -8.42 -9.66
C GLY A 407 4.68 -7.44 -9.26
N THR A 408 4.99 -7.36 -7.96
CA THR A 408 6.04 -6.49 -7.38
C THR A 408 7.21 -7.24 -6.75
N ARG A 409 7.23 -8.58 -6.83
CA ARG A 409 8.25 -9.42 -6.20
C ARG A 409 8.78 -10.49 -7.16
N TYR A 410 9.91 -11.10 -6.83
CA TYR A 410 10.37 -12.30 -7.52
C TYR A 410 9.58 -13.53 -7.11
N ASP A 411 9.52 -14.54 -7.98
CA ASP A 411 9.06 -15.87 -7.59
C ASP A 411 9.94 -16.40 -6.44
N GLU A 412 9.30 -16.79 -5.33
CA GLU A 412 10.00 -17.13 -4.10
C GLU A 412 10.84 -18.41 -4.23
N GLU A 413 10.37 -19.41 -4.98
CA GLU A 413 11.07 -20.69 -5.12
C GLU A 413 12.28 -20.57 -6.05
N GLU A 414 12.10 -19.91 -7.20
CA GLU A 414 13.19 -19.66 -8.14
C GLU A 414 14.26 -18.75 -7.52
N LEU A 415 13.86 -17.69 -6.80
CA LEU A 415 14.80 -16.82 -6.10
C LEU A 415 15.57 -17.58 -5.01
N LEU A 416 14.89 -18.41 -4.22
CA LEU A 416 15.52 -19.19 -3.17
C LEU A 416 16.54 -20.20 -3.72
N ALA A 417 16.22 -20.86 -4.83
CA ALA A 417 17.12 -21.82 -5.48
C ALA A 417 18.45 -21.18 -5.91
N VAL A 418 18.38 -19.92 -6.34
CA VAL A 418 19.55 -19.11 -6.65
C VAL A 418 20.30 -18.69 -5.37
N GLN A 419 19.57 -18.29 -4.34
CA GLN A 419 20.14 -17.73 -3.10
C GLN A 419 20.72 -18.75 -2.12
N MET A 420 20.34 -20.01 -2.23
CA MET A 420 20.85 -21.10 -1.38
C MET A 420 22.14 -21.76 -1.91
N ARG A 421 22.77 -21.19 -2.94
CA ARG A 421 24.04 -21.69 -3.47
C ARG A 421 25.19 -21.38 -2.49
N THR A 422 26.05 -22.35 -2.26
CA THR A 422 27.22 -22.19 -1.37
C THR A 422 28.14 -21.05 -1.81
N GLU A 423 28.33 -20.88 -3.12
CA GLU A 423 29.13 -19.78 -3.69
C GLU A 423 28.61 -18.40 -3.27
N MET A 424 27.27 -18.21 -3.26
CA MET A 424 26.66 -16.96 -2.80
C MET A 424 26.89 -16.78 -1.29
N ALA A 425 26.73 -17.84 -0.49
CA ALA A 425 26.98 -17.78 0.95
C ALA A 425 28.45 -17.43 1.28
N ASP A 426 29.39 -17.93 0.47
CA ASP A 426 30.81 -17.56 0.56
C ASP A 426 31.04 -16.08 0.21
N ASN A 427 30.43 -15.59 -0.88
CA ASN A 427 30.52 -14.18 -1.27
C ASN A 427 29.94 -13.26 -0.18
N ILE A 428 28.77 -13.60 0.37
CA ILE A 428 28.14 -12.89 1.51
C ILE A 428 29.10 -12.86 2.70
N LEU A 429 29.71 -13.99 3.04
CA LEU A 429 30.62 -14.11 4.17
C LEU A 429 31.89 -13.28 3.98
N GLN A 430 32.49 -13.29 2.79
CA GLN A 430 33.69 -12.50 2.49
C GLN A 430 33.38 -10.99 2.55
N ALA A 431 32.30 -10.55 1.93
CA ALA A 431 31.85 -9.16 1.98
C ALA A 431 31.62 -8.70 3.42
N TRP A 432 30.97 -9.55 4.24
CA TRP A 432 30.78 -9.28 5.65
C TRP A 432 32.12 -9.20 6.40
N LEU A 433 33.05 -10.12 6.21
CA LEU A 433 34.34 -10.10 6.89
C LEU A 433 35.20 -8.90 6.56
N GLU A 434 35.13 -8.42 5.32
CA GLU A 434 35.92 -7.28 4.86
C GLU A 434 35.46 -5.96 5.48
N HIS A 435 34.15 -5.80 5.71
CA HIS A 435 33.57 -4.50 6.07
C HIS A 435 32.88 -4.46 7.43
N LYS A 436 32.56 -5.59 8.06
CA LYS A 436 31.81 -5.63 9.32
C LYS A 436 32.48 -4.82 10.44
N GLN A 437 31.65 -4.32 11.33
CA GLN A 437 32.07 -3.89 12.66
C GLN A 437 31.72 -4.99 13.68
N THR A 438 31.03 -4.64 14.78
CA THR A 438 30.85 -5.54 15.92
C THR A 438 29.50 -6.24 15.94
N ARG A 439 28.41 -5.55 15.57
CA ARG A 439 27.02 -6.04 15.76
C ARG A 439 26.25 -5.89 14.46
N THR A 440 25.92 -7.03 13.85
CA THR A 440 25.30 -7.06 12.53
C THR A 440 23.84 -7.48 12.55
N ILE A 441 23.02 -6.81 11.75
CA ILE A 441 21.72 -7.33 11.31
C ILE A 441 21.79 -7.68 9.82
N GLY A 442 21.44 -8.92 9.48
CA GLY A 442 21.35 -9.40 8.10
C GLY A 442 19.90 -9.49 7.63
N PHE A 443 19.56 -8.81 6.53
CA PHE A 443 18.22 -8.83 5.92
C PHE A 443 18.13 -9.81 4.75
N CYS A 444 17.38 -10.89 4.97
CA CYS A 444 17.15 -12.01 4.04
C CYS A 444 15.82 -11.87 3.28
N SER A 445 15.73 -12.55 2.14
CA SER A 445 14.52 -12.63 1.31
C SER A 445 13.44 -13.54 1.91
N SER A 446 13.86 -14.60 2.61
CA SER A 446 12.96 -15.64 3.11
C SER A 446 13.50 -16.31 4.37
N ILE A 447 12.60 -16.98 5.09
CA ILE A 447 12.93 -17.76 6.30
C ILE A 447 13.98 -18.83 5.96
N LYS A 448 13.76 -19.55 4.87
CA LYS A 448 14.66 -20.62 4.40
C LYS A 448 16.07 -20.08 4.13
N GLN A 449 16.21 -18.88 3.54
CA GLN A 449 17.52 -18.24 3.33
C GLN A 449 18.17 -17.85 4.67
N ALA A 450 17.41 -17.27 5.61
CA ALA A 450 17.93 -16.90 6.93
C ALA A 450 18.45 -18.11 7.71
N ASP A 451 17.72 -19.23 7.70
CA ASP A 451 18.14 -20.49 8.34
C ASP A 451 19.35 -21.12 7.65
N PHE A 452 19.41 -21.03 6.32
CA PHE A 452 20.55 -21.50 5.54
C PHE A 452 21.82 -20.70 5.88
N LEU A 453 21.76 -19.37 5.84
CA LEU A 453 22.91 -18.52 6.18
C LEU A 453 23.34 -18.65 7.63
N THR A 454 22.38 -18.79 8.56
CA THR A 454 22.69 -19.06 9.97
C THR A 454 23.46 -20.36 10.15
N ARG A 455 23.00 -21.46 9.52
CA ARG A 455 23.72 -22.75 9.55
C ARG A 455 25.09 -22.63 8.89
N TYR A 456 25.19 -21.91 7.77
CA TYR A 456 26.44 -21.69 7.04
C TYR A 456 27.47 -20.94 7.88
N PHE A 457 27.09 -19.79 8.47
CA PHE A 457 27.96 -18.95 9.28
C PHE A 457 28.37 -19.64 10.58
N ASN A 458 27.45 -20.34 11.24
CA ASN A 458 27.74 -21.15 12.43
C ASN A 458 28.74 -22.27 12.10
N GLY A 459 28.59 -22.92 10.93
CA GLY A 459 29.54 -23.93 10.44
C GLY A 459 30.95 -23.39 10.18
N LYS A 460 31.09 -22.07 9.96
CA LYS A 460 32.37 -21.37 9.79
C LYS A 460 32.90 -20.75 11.10
N GLY A 461 32.19 -20.93 12.22
CA GLY A 461 32.62 -20.52 13.56
C GLY A 461 32.11 -19.16 14.04
N TYR A 462 31.20 -18.50 13.31
CA TYR A 462 30.56 -17.25 13.75
C TYR A 462 29.30 -17.53 14.57
N LYS A 463 28.94 -16.64 15.48
CA LYS A 463 27.76 -16.82 16.33
C LYS A 463 26.57 -16.10 15.73
N THR A 464 25.71 -16.85 15.07
CA THR A 464 24.57 -16.30 14.33
C THR A 464 23.26 -16.97 14.73
N VAL A 465 22.16 -16.22 14.64
CA VAL A 465 20.80 -16.71 14.87
C VAL A 465 19.86 -16.17 13.80
N ALA A 466 18.91 -17.00 13.37
CA ALA A 466 17.78 -16.57 12.54
C ALA A 466 16.61 -16.15 13.45
N LEU A 467 16.09 -14.95 13.24
CA LEU A 467 14.86 -14.47 13.86
C LEU A 467 13.78 -14.28 12.79
N HIS A 468 12.80 -15.18 12.81
CA HIS A 468 11.61 -15.15 11.97
C HIS A 468 10.38 -15.61 12.76
N SER A 469 9.18 -15.51 12.19
CA SER A 469 7.90 -15.81 12.87
C SER A 469 7.76 -17.28 13.32
N GLN A 470 8.64 -18.16 12.87
CA GLN A 470 8.63 -19.61 13.15
C GLN A 470 9.82 -20.04 14.02
N ALA A 471 10.64 -19.11 14.51
CA ALA A 471 11.85 -19.44 15.28
C ALA A 471 11.49 -19.88 16.71
N THR A 472 11.83 -21.12 17.08
CA THR A 472 11.60 -21.69 18.43
C THR A 472 12.85 -21.67 19.32
N ALA A 473 14.04 -21.55 18.72
CA ALA A 473 15.31 -21.75 19.44
C ALA A 473 15.71 -20.61 20.39
N MET A 474 15.32 -19.36 20.10
CA MET A 474 15.66 -18.20 20.91
C MET A 474 14.59 -17.11 20.76
N THR A 475 14.13 -16.57 21.89
CA THR A 475 13.14 -15.48 21.86
C THR A 475 13.77 -14.18 21.36
N ARG A 476 12.95 -13.31 20.75
CA ARG A 476 13.37 -12.01 20.21
C ARG A 476 14.10 -11.13 21.24
N PRO A 477 13.61 -10.94 22.49
CA PRO A 477 14.33 -10.15 23.50
C PRO A 477 15.70 -10.74 23.84
N THR A 478 15.80 -12.06 23.98
CA THR A 478 17.06 -12.74 24.32
C THR A 478 18.10 -12.57 23.21
N ALA A 479 17.70 -12.71 21.95
CA ALA A 479 18.60 -12.51 20.82
C ALA A 479 19.07 -11.06 20.69
N ILE A 480 18.18 -10.08 20.92
CA ILE A 480 18.54 -8.65 20.97
C ILE A 480 19.57 -8.40 22.06
N GLU A 481 19.32 -8.90 23.27
CA GLU A 481 20.22 -8.74 24.42
C GLU A 481 21.58 -9.42 24.17
N ALA A 482 21.57 -10.61 23.57
CA ALA A 482 22.79 -11.34 23.21
C ALA A 482 23.61 -10.59 22.13
N LEU A 483 22.97 -9.96 21.15
CA LEU A 483 23.64 -9.11 20.17
C LEU A 483 24.22 -7.85 20.84
N ASP A 484 23.46 -7.20 21.72
CA ASP A 484 23.91 -6.00 22.43
C ASP A 484 25.16 -6.28 23.30
N LYS A 485 25.15 -7.42 24.00
CA LYS A 485 26.28 -7.93 24.81
C LYS A 485 27.45 -8.48 23.98
N GLY A 486 27.36 -8.51 22.65
CA GLY A 486 28.40 -9.06 21.77
C GLY A 486 28.58 -10.58 21.88
N GLN A 487 27.55 -11.28 22.35
CA GLN A 487 27.50 -12.75 22.38
C GLN A 487 27.10 -13.34 21.03
N LEU A 488 26.42 -12.56 20.20
CA LEU A 488 26.12 -12.85 18.80
C LEU A 488 26.86 -11.88 17.89
N ASP A 489 27.32 -12.36 16.75
CA ASP A 489 27.92 -11.55 15.69
C ASP A 489 26.84 -11.00 14.74
N ILE A 490 25.84 -11.84 14.41
CA ILE A 490 24.79 -11.53 13.42
C ILE A 490 23.42 -12.05 13.87
N ILE A 491 22.39 -11.23 13.68
CA ILE A 491 21.00 -11.68 13.61
C ILE A 491 20.53 -11.65 12.15
N PHE A 492 20.19 -12.79 11.59
CA PHE A 492 19.53 -12.87 10.28
C PHE A 492 18.01 -12.76 10.43
N THR A 493 17.36 -11.94 9.62
CA THR A 493 15.92 -11.65 9.68
C THR A 493 15.34 -11.48 8.28
N VAL A 494 14.05 -11.76 8.13
CA VAL A 494 13.29 -11.43 6.91
C VAL A 494 12.61 -10.07 7.07
N ASP A 495 11.53 -10.02 7.86
CA ASP A 495 10.71 -8.81 8.03
C ASP A 495 10.52 -8.37 9.48
N LEU A 496 10.98 -9.16 10.44
CA LEU A 496 10.78 -8.92 11.88
C LEU A 496 11.50 -7.68 12.42
N PHE A 497 12.46 -7.14 11.68
CA PHE A 497 13.09 -5.87 12.00
C PHE A 497 12.75 -4.76 11.00
N ASN A 498 11.77 -4.96 10.10
CA ASN A 498 11.31 -3.87 9.24
C ASN A 498 10.54 -2.82 10.06
N GLU A 499 9.82 -3.25 11.10
CA GLU A 499 8.97 -2.41 11.96
C GLU A 499 9.04 -2.86 13.44
N GLY A 500 9.10 -1.91 14.37
CA GLY A 500 8.86 -2.19 15.80
C GLY A 500 9.96 -2.87 16.65
N VAL A 501 11.21 -3.05 16.20
CA VAL A 501 12.32 -3.33 17.16
C VAL A 501 13.51 -2.41 16.99
N ASP A 502 14.05 -2.01 18.14
CA ASP A 502 15.08 -1.00 18.34
C ASP A 502 16.33 -1.64 18.96
N ILE A 503 17.42 -1.70 18.20
CA ILE A 503 18.75 -2.06 18.73
C ILE A 503 19.72 -0.93 18.35
N PRO A 504 19.82 0.14 19.15
CA PRO A 504 20.67 1.29 18.82
C PRO A 504 22.14 0.93 18.60
N SER A 505 22.63 -0.11 19.28
CA SER A 505 24.01 -0.58 19.24
C SER A 505 24.40 -1.30 17.94
N VAL A 506 23.45 -1.62 17.05
CA VAL A 506 23.75 -2.19 15.73
C VAL A 506 24.60 -1.22 14.95
N ASP A 507 25.75 -1.68 14.47
CA ASP A 507 26.73 -0.87 13.77
C ASP A 507 27.01 -1.37 12.34
N THR A 508 26.45 -2.52 11.97
CA THR A 508 26.56 -3.12 10.65
C THR A 508 25.18 -3.60 10.15
N ILE A 509 24.80 -3.18 8.94
CA ILE A 509 23.65 -3.71 8.21
C ILE A 509 24.16 -4.50 7.02
N LEU A 510 23.68 -5.73 6.85
CA LEU A 510 24.00 -6.60 5.73
C LEU A 510 22.73 -6.90 4.92
N PHE A 511 22.70 -6.48 3.66
CA PHE A 511 21.60 -6.77 2.73
C PHE A 511 21.97 -7.95 1.84
N VAL A 512 21.26 -9.08 1.99
CA VAL A 512 21.49 -10.32 1.21
C VAL A 512 20.31 -10.65 0.28
N ARG A 513 19.49 -9.64 -0.03
CA ARG A 513 18.27 -9.77 -0.84
C ARG A 513 18.14 -8.66 -1.88
N PRO A 514 17.52 -8.94 -3.04
CA PRO A 514 17.06 -7.90 -3.95
C PRO A 514 16.20 -6.85 -3.24
N THR A 515 16.40 -5.58 -3.60
CA THR A 515 15.60 -4.49 -3.02
C THR A 515 14.30 -4.33 -3.80
N GLU A 516 13.24 -4.96 -3.31
CA GLU A 516 11.91 -4.90 -3.94
C GLU A 516 11.17 -3.59 -3.61
N SER A 517 11.44 -2.98 -2.46
CA SER A 517 10.80 -1.74 -2.00
C SER A 517 11.80 -0.74 -1.41
N LEU A 518 11.84 0.47 -1.97
CA LEU A 518 12.66 1.58 -1.47
C LEU A 518 12.20 2.06 -0.08
N THR A 519 10.90 1.95 0.21
CA THR A 519 10.34 2.27 1.53
C THR A 519 10.93 1.37 2.59
N VAL A 520 10.89 0.06 2.38
CA VAL A 520 11.45 -0.94 3.32
C VAL A 520 12.95 -0.73 3.46
N PHE A 521 13.67 -0.49 2.36
CA PHE A 521 15.10 -0.22 2.38
C PHE A 521 15.45 1.03 3.22
N THR A 522 14.71 2.12 3.05
CA THR A 522 14.90 3.37 3.82
C THR A 522 14.61 3.16 5.30
N GLN A 523 13.55 2.41 5.63
CA GLN A 523 13.22 2.05 7.01
C GLN A 523 14.33 1.21 7.66
N GLN A 524 14.88 0.22 6.93
CA GLN A 524 15.99 -0.63 7.39
C GLN A 524 17.25 0.19 7.63
N ILE A 525 17.62 1.10 6.71
CA ILE A 525 18.75 2.01 6.87
C ILE A 525 18.66 2.81 8.16
N GLY A 526 17.55 3.51 8.40
CA GLY A 526 17.47 4.40 9.56
C GLY A 526 17.40 3.69 10.92
N ARG A 527 17.32 2.35 10.95
CA ARG A 527 17.57 1.57 12.17
C ARG A 527 19.05 1.54 12.52
N GLY A 528 19.91 1.35 11.52
CA GLY A 528 21.37 1.43 11.69
C GLY A 528 21.88 2.85 11.87
N LEU A 529 21.12 3.89 11.51
CA LEU A 529 21.58 5.28 11.68
C LEU A 529 21.37 5.84 13.10
N ARG A 530 20.86 5.06 14.07
CA ARG A 530 20.69 5.56 15.44
C ARG A 530 22.05 5.76 16.13
N ILE A 531 22.14 6.81 16.93
CA ILE A 531 23.30 7.10 17.78
C ILE A 531 23.31 6.14 18.96
N ALA A 532 24.49 5.59 19.26
CA ALA A 532 24.73 4.74 20.42
C ALA A 532 26.14 4.99 20.96
N ASP A 533 26.36 4.71 22.24
CA ASP A 533 27.66 4.89 22.87
C ASP A 533 28.72 4.00 22.23
N GLY A 534 29.85 4.59 21.86
CA GLY A 534 30.95 3.90 21.18
C GLY A 534 30.77 3.72 19.67
N LYS A 535 29.62 4.08 19.10
CA LYS A 535 29.35 3.97 17.66
C LYS A 535 29.76 5.23 16.91
N THR A 536 30.74 5.11 16.02
CA THR A 536 31.21 6.23 15.19
C THR A 536 30.41 6.41 13.90
N HIS A 537 30.02 5.30 13.26
CA HIS A 537 29.27 5.27 12.00
C HIS A 537 28.63 3.89 11.83
N CYS A 538 27.61 3.79 10.99
CA CYS A 538 27.00 2.52 10.57
C CYS A 538 27.62 2.03 9.27
N VAL A 539 28.08 0.79 9.23
CA VAL A 539 28.46 0.14 7.97
C VAL A 539 27.21 -0.48 7.32
N MET A 540 27.07 -0.31 6.01
CA MET A 540 26.02 -0.94 5.20
C MET A 540 26.70 -1.73 4.08
N ILE A 541 26.48 -3.03 4.06
CA ILE A 541 27.03 -3.95 3.08
C ILE A 541 25.87 -4.42 2.22
N ASP A 542 25.93 -4.12 0.93
CA ASP A 542 24.86 -4.43 -0.01
C ASP A 542 25.38 -5.24 -1.19
N LEU A 543 24.79 -6.42 -1.39
CA LEU A 543 25.09 -7.24 -2.56
C LEU A 543 24.23 -6.78 -3.74
N ILE A 544 24.91 -6.29 -4.76
CA ILE A 544 24.32 -5.66 -5.95
C ILE A 544 24.46 -6.62 -7.12
N GLY A 545 23.37 -7.32 -7.40
CA GLY A 545 23.20 -8.16 -8.57
C GLY A 545 22.29 -7.53 -9.60
N ASN A 546 22.11 -8.20 -10.74
CA ASN A 546 21.27 -7.71 -11.85
C ASN A 546 19.77 -7.91 -11.58
N TYR A 547 19.29 -7.48 -10.41
CA TYR A 547 17.89 -7.57 -10.01
C TYR A 547 17.14 -6.26 -10.23
N ARG A 548 15.81 -6.33 -10.37
CA ARG A 548 14.99 -5.15 -10.68
C ARG A 548 15.12 -4.09 -9.57
N ASN A 549 15.17 -2.81 -9.95
CA ASN A 549 15.29 -1.64 -9.08
C ASN A 549 16.67 -1.41 -8.42
N ALA A 550 17.70 -2.20 -8.72
CA ALA A 550 19.05 -1.97 -8.20
C ALA A 550 19.61 -0.57 -8.55
N ASP A 551 19.24 -0.02 -9.71
CA ASP A 551 19.62 1.31 -10.18
C ASP A 551 18.84 2.44 -9.48
N VAL A 552 17.55 2.23 -9.17
CA VAL A 552 16.71 3.22 -8.50
C VAL A 552 17.03 3.31 -7.00
N LYS A 553 17.55 2.23 -6.40
CA LYS A 553 17.99 2.16 -5.00
C LYS A 553 18.93 3.31 -4.60
N MET A 554 19.78 3.74 -5.53
CA MET A 554 20.74 4.81 -5.29
C MET A 554 20.11 6.19 -5.08
N SER A 555 18.86 6.40 -5.54
CA SER A 555 18.15 7.66 -5.34
C SER A 555 17.87 7.99 -3.88
N VAL A 556 17.83 6.98 -2.99
CA VAL A 556 17.64 7.17 -1.54
C VAL A 556 18.79 7.97 -0.91
N PHE A 557 19.97 7.96 -1.53
CA PHE A 557 21.14 8.70 -1.06
C PHE A 557 21.29 10.07 -1.76
N ASP A 558 20.34 10.50 -2.57
CA ASP A 558 20.34 11.83 -3.19
C ASP A 558 19.48 12.80 -2.39
N THR A 559 19.98 14.02 -2.22
CA THR A 559 19.30 15.08 -1.44
C THR A 559 18.37 15.93 -2.29
N ASP A 560 18.49 15.89 -3.63
CA ASP A 560 17.71 16.75 -4.53
C ASP A 560 17.40 16.08 -5.90
N PRO A 561 16.23 15.42 -6.04
CA PRO A 561 15.82 14.81 -7.31
C PRO A 561 15.56 15.83 -8.45
N SER A 562 15.60 17.14 -8.18
CA SER A 562 15.36 18.20 -9.17
C SER A 562 16.61 18.58 -9.97
N GLN A 563 17.81 18.23 -9.50
CA GLN A 563 19.05 18.49 -10.23
C GLN A 563 19.40 17.32 -11.15
N LYS A 564 19.23 17.53 -12.47
CA LYS A 564 19.77 16.64 -13.51
C LYS A 564 21.30 16.55 -13.41
N LYS A 565 21.83 15.62 -12.63
CA LYS A 565 23.25 15.25 -12.64
C LYS A 565 23.51 14.01 -13.52
N LYS A 566 24.71 13.97 -14.09
CA LYS A 566 25.18 13.05 -15.14
C LYS A 566 25.90 11.79 -14.61
N GLY A 567 25.72 11.43 -13.35
CA GLY A 567 26.44 10.31 -12.72
C GLY A 567 25.53 9.38 -11.93
N THR A 568 25.87 8.09 -11.89
CA THR A 568 25.16 7.00 -11.20
C THR A 568 25.44 6.97 -9.68
N ILE A 569 26.45 7.71 -9.21
CA ILE A 569 26.89 7.74 -7.81
C ILE A 569 26.34 9.00 -7.12
N PRO A 570 25.58 8.86 -6.02
CA PRO A 570 24.99 10.00 -5.31
C PRO A 570 26.03 10.78 -4.49
N THR A 571 25.73 12.06 -4.22
CA THR A 571 26.58 12.92 -3.37
C THR A 571 26.09 12.82 -1.92
N VAL A 572 26.95 12.35 -1.02
CA VAL A 572 26.65 12.21 0.42
C VAL A 572 27.34 13.30 1.26
N PRO A 573 26.86 13.56 2.50
CA PRO A 573 27.53 14.45 3.46
C PRO A 573 29.00 14.07 3.70
N GLU A 574 29.85 15.05 4.09
CA GLU A 574 31.31 14.85 4.27
C GLU A 574 31.70 13.73 5.26
N ASN A 575 30.82 13.44 6.22
CA ASN A 575 31.01 12.39 7.22
C ASN A 575 30.44 11.02 6.80
N CYS A 576 29.88 10.91 5.59
CA CYS A 576 29.36 9.68 5.02
C CYS A 576 30.23 9.23 3.85
N LEU A 577 30.24 7.93 3.58
CA LEU A 577 31.06 7.34 2.52
C LEU A 577 30.21 6.35 1.71
N ILE A 578 30.37 6.36 0.39
CA ILE A 578 29.79 5.38 -0.51
C ILE A 578 30.90 4.84 -1.41
N ASN A 579 31.17 3.55 -1.28
CA ASN A 579 32.12 2.81 -2.09
C ASN A 579 31.41 1.70 -2.86
N PHE A 580 31.80 1.51 -4.11
CA PHE A 580 31.33 0.41 -4.95
C PHE A 580 32.53 -0.34 -5.51
N GLU A 581 32.38 -1.64 -5.66
CA GLU A 581 33.26 -2.40 -6.53
C GLU A 581 33.09 -1.94 -7.99
N LEU A 582 34.18 -1.92 -8.76
CA LEU A 582 34.17 -1.51 -10.18
C LEU A 582 33.10 -2.24 -11.00
N LYS A 583 32.94 -3.55 -10.79
CA LYS A 583 31.94 -4.37 -11.47
C LYS A 583 30.50 -3.99 -11.10
N ALA A 584 30.25 -3.61 -9.85
CA ALA A 584 28.94 -3.11 -9.42
C ALA A 584 28.60 -1.76 -10.08
N ILE A 585 29.59 -0.86 -10.22
CA ILE A 585 29.41 0.41 -10.95
C ILE A 585 29.06 0.16 -12.42
N GLU A 586 29.77 -0.76 -13.08
CA GLU A 586 29.53 -1.14 -14.47
C GLU A 586 28.12 -1.71 -14.65
N LEU A 587 27.70 -2.62 -13.77
CA LEU A 587 26.36 -3.20 -13.77
C LEU A 587 25.27 -2.12 -13.59
N LEU A 588 25.37 -1.27 -12.56
CA LEU A 588 24.41 -0.19 -12.32
C LEU A 588 24.34 0.79 -13.50
N THR A 589 25.49 1.08 -14.12
CA THR A 589 25.57 1.93 -15.30
C THR A 589 24.92 1.27 -16.52
N GLU A 590 25.12 -0.02 -16.73
CA GLU A 590 24.46 -0.78 -17.80
C GLU A 590 22.95 -0.85 -17.62
N MET A 591 22.49 -1.12 -16.39
CA MET A 591 21.07 -1.14 -16.04
C MET A 591 20.41 0.22 -16.27
N SER A 592 21.05 1.30 -15.81
CA SER A 592 20.56 2.68 -16.02
C SER A 592 20.51 3.11 -17.51
N ARG A 593 21.31 2.48 -18.38
CA ARG A 593 21.32 2.73 -19.83
C ARG A 593 20.29 1.89 -20.58
N LYS A 594 20.04 0.65 -20.15
CA LYS A 594 19.13 -0.30 -20.82
C LYS A 594 17.67 -0.13 -20.40
N ARG A 595 17.42 0.28 -19.15
CA ARG A 595 16.07 0.58 -18.66
C ARG A 595 15.79 2.06 -18.73
N ASN A 596 14.55 2.39 -19.04
CA ASN A 596 13.97 3.64 -18.59
C ASN A 596 13.07 3.28 -17.40
N PRO A 597 13.57 3.34 -16.15
CA PRO A 597 12.86 2.84 -14.97
C PRO A 597 11.45 3.41 -14.83
N ARG A 598 11.25 4.66 -15.27
CA ARG A 598 9.94 5.32 -15.27
C ARG A 598 8.93 4.67 -16.21
N LYS A 599 9.37 4.09 -17.34
CA LYS A 599 8.48 3.43 -18.31
C LYS A 599 7.99 2.07 -17.79
N GLU A 600 8.88 1.29 -17.19
CA GLU A 600 8.49 0.01 -16.57
C GLU A 600 7.66 0.23 -15.31
N GLN A 601 7.99 1.25 -14.52
CA GLN A 601 7.20 1.60 -13.35
C GLN A 601 5.75 1.97 -13.70
N LEU A 602 5.52 2.69 -14.80
CA LEU A 602 4.16 2.95 -15.28
C LEU A 602 3.39 1.65 -15.54
N HIS A 603 4.07 0.65 -16.12
CA HIS A 603 3.47 -0.65 -16.39
C HIS A 603 3.16 -1.42 -15.10
N PHE A 604 4.09 -1.50 -14.15
CA PHE A 604 3.83 -2.16 -12.86
C PHE A 604 2.71 -1.48 -12.07
N ALA A 605 2.75 -0.15 -11.99
CA ALA A 605 1.70 0.61 -11.31
C ALA A 605 0.32 0.42 -11.96
N TYR A 606 0.28 0.22 -13.28
CA TYR A 606 -0.96 -0.09 -14.00
C TYR A 606 -1.45 -1.49 -13.65
N GLU A 607 -0.58 -2.49 -13.68
CA GLU A 607 -0.92 -3.88 -13.36
C GLU A 607 -1.39 -4.03 -11.91
N ASP A 608 -0.71 -3.40 -10.95
CA ASP A 608 -1.10 -3.40 -9.54
C ASP A 608 -2.48 -2.80 -9.35
N LEU A 609 -2.72 -1.61 -9.95
CA LEU A 609 -4.02 -0.95 -9.86
C LEU A 609 -5.11 -1.77 -10.56
N LYS A 610 -4.81 -2.40 -11.69
CA LYS A 610 -5.75 -3.28 -12.41
C LYS A 610 -6.13 -4.48 -11.55
N LEU A 611 -5.16 -5.09 -10.86
CA LEU A 611 -5.40 -6.20 -9.94
C LEU A 611 -6.22 -5.77 -8.73
N GLU A 612 -6.00 -4.57 -8.21
CA GLU A 612 -6.78 -4.04 -7.09
C GLU A 612 -8.22 -3.70 -7.51
N LEU A 613 -8.40 -3.06 -8.67
CA LEU A 613 -9.72 -2.67 -9.17
C LEU A 613 -10.52 -3.84 -9.77
N GLY A 614 -9.84 -4.91 -10.17
CA GLY A 614 -10.45 -6.03 -10.90
C GLY A 614 -10.92 -5.68 -12.31
N ARG A 615 -10.46 -4.54 -12.86
CA ARG A 615 -10.74 -4.07 -14.22
C ARG A 615 -9.66 -3.08 -14.67
N ARG A 616 -9.60 -2.83 -15.98
CA ARG A 616 -8.77 -1.76 -16.56
C ARG A 616 -9.06 -0.41 -15.86
N PRO A 617 -8.04 0.27 -15.29
CA PRO A 617 -8.21 1.62 -14.75
C PRO A 617 -8.46 2.64 -15.87
N THR A 618 -9.33 3.61 -15.62
CA THR A 618 -9.44 4.79 -16.50
C THR A 618 -8.22 5.68 -16.34
N TYR A 619 -7.95 6.57 -17.30
CA TYR A 619 -6.78 7.46 -17.19
C TYR A 619 -6.79 8.34 -15.92
N LEU A 620 -7.97 8.83 -15.52
CA LEU A 620 -8.09 9.60 -14.29
C LEU A 620 -7.89 8.72 -13.04
N GLU A 621 -8.39 7.49 -13.02
CA GLU A 621 -8.13 6.58 -11.89
C GLU A 621 -6.66 6.16 -11.81
N PHE A 622 -6.01 5.92 -12.94
CA PHE A 622 -4.57 5.71 -12.97
C PHE A 622 -3.83 6.92 -12.39
N HIS A 623 -4.31 8.15 -12.65
CA HIS A 623 -3.74 9.35 -12.06
C HIS A 623 -3.93 9.50 -10.55
N LEU A 624 -5.07 9.05 -10.05
CA LEU A 624 -5.48 9.24 -8.67
C LEU A 624 -5.20 8.05 -7.75
N LYS A 625 -4.74 6.91 -8.30
CA LYS A 625 -4.65 5.65 -7.54
C LYS A 625 -3.43 4.80 -7.90
N ALA A 626 -2.81 5.00 -9.06
CA ALA A 626 -1.66 4.19 -9.44
C ALA A 626 -0.39 4.77 -8.82
N ASN A 627 0.53 3.88 -8.42
CA ASN A 627 1.83 4.25 -7.84
C ASN A 627 2.87 4.73 -8.87
N ALA A 628 2.47 5.66 -9.75
CA ALA A 628 3.34 6.28 -10.75
C ALA A 628 2.85 7.67 -11.24
N ASP A 629 3.79 8.56 -11.55
CA ASP A 629 3.48 9.88 -12.16
C ASP A 629 2.90 9.72 -13.57
N SER A 630 1.61 9.98 -13.72
CA SER A 630 0.90 9.90 -15.01
C SER A 630 1.36 10.95 -16.03
N LYS A 631 2.21 11.92 -15.67
CA LYS A 631 2.93 12.75 -16.64
C LYS A 631 3.83 11.93 -17.55
N ALA A 632 4.42 10.88 -16.99
CA ALA A 632 5.33 10.02 -17.71
C ALA A 632 4.62 9.31 -18.89
N ILE A 633 3.30 9.11 -18.84
CA ILE A 633 2.51 8.60 -19.97
C ILE A 633 2.66 9.51 -21.19
N LYS A 634 2.43 10.81 -21.03
CA LYS A 634 2.60 11.78 -22.12
C LYS A 634 4.06 11.85 -22.61
N GLU A 635 5.02 11.71 -21.70
CA GLU A 635 6.46 11.82 -22.01
C GLU A 635 6.99 10.59 -22.78
N PHE A 636 6.57 9.38 -22.40
CA PHE A 636 7.12 8.12 -22.94
C PHE A 636 6.21 7.40 -23.92
N HIS A 637 4.89 7.64 -23.86
CA HIS A 637 3.89 6.95 -24.66
C HIS A 637 2.98 7.90 -25.44
N GLN A 638 3.21 9.22 -25.42
CA GLN A 638 2.44 10.25 -26.12
C GLN A 638 0.99 10.46 -25.68
N SER A 639 0.21 9.40 -25.43
CA SER A 639 -1.19 9.40 -24.96
C SER A 639 -1.53 8.14 -24.16
N TYR A 640 -2.63 8.17 -23.40
CA TYR A 640 -3.07 7.00 -22.63
C TYR A 640 -3.47 5.79 -23.49
N PRO A 641 -4.21 5.94 -24.61
CA PRO A 641 -4.46 4.81 -25.51
C PRO A 641 -3.18 4.19 -26.08
N GLU A 642 -2.16 5.00 -26.36
CA GLU A 642 -0.87 4.50 -26.82
C GLU A 642 -0.09 3.80 -25.71
N PHE A 643 -0.22 4.25 -24.45
CA PHE A 643 0.29 3.50 -23.30
C PHE A 643 -0.36 2.11 -23.21
N LEU A 644 -1.70 2.03 -23.27
CA LEU A 644 -2.44 0.75 -23.26
C LEU A 644 -2.03 -0.17 -24.42
N HIS A 645 -1.81 0.39 -25.62
CA HIS A 645 -1.30 -0.36 -26.77
C HIS A 645 0.09 -0.96 -26.49
N ASN A 646 1.00 -0.16 -25.94
CA ASN A 646 2.39 -0.57 -25.69
C ASN A 646 2.52 -1.67 -24.63
N ILE A 647 1.55 -1.77 -23.72
CA ILE A 647 1.53 -2.82 -22.67
C ILE A 647 0.65 -4.02 -23.06
N GLY A 648 0.14 -4.05 -24.30
CA GLY A 648 -0.63 -5.19 -24.81
C GLY A 648 -2.05 -5.32 -24.25
N GLU A 649 -2.62 -4.23 -23.71
CA GLU A 649 -3.93 -4.27 -23.07
C GLU A 649 -5.11 -4.14 -24.04
N LEU A 650 -4.87 -3.66 -25.26
CA LEU A 650 -5.91 -3.43 -26.26
C LEU A 650 -6.39 -4.74 -26.89
N ASN A 651 -7.69 -4.88 -27.10
CA ASN A 651 -8.24 -5.92 -27.98
C ASN A 651 -8.09 -5.54 -29.47
N GLU A 652 -8.39 -6.47 -30.38
CA GLU A 652 -8.22 -6.26 -31.83
C GLU A 652 -8.98 -5.02 -32.35
N GLN A 653 -10.21 -4.79 -31.89
CA GLN A 653 -11.01 -3.63 -32.31
C GLN A 653 -10.44 -2.31 -31.76
N GLU A 654 -10.02 -2.31 -30.49
CA GLU A 654 -9.36 -1.17 -29.86
C GLU A 654 -8.04 -0.81 -30.55
N GLU A 655 -7.27 -1.82 -30.98
CA GLU A 655 -6.01 -1.62 -31.69
C GLU A 655 -6.21 -1.01 -33.09
N GLU A 656 -7.22 -1.45 -33.84
CA GLU A 656 -7.61 -0.83 -35.12
C GLU A 656 -7.99 0.65 -34.93
N VAL A 657 -8.84 0.95 -33.93
CA VAL A 657 -9.28 2.31 -33.62
C VAL A 657 -8.11 3.19 -33.20
N PHE A 658 -7.22 2.68 -32.34
CA PHE A 658 -6.03 3.41 -31.92
C PHE A 658 -5.13 3.74 -33.11
N LYS A 659 -4.79 2.77 -33.96
CA LYS A 659 -3.92 2.99 -35.14
C LYS A 659 -4.50 4.02 -36.11
N LYS A 660 -5.82 4.00 -36.32
CA LYS A 660 -6.52 4.93 -37.22
C LYS A 660 -6.61 6.35 -36.66
N HIS A 661 -6.80 6.49 -35.34
CA HIS A 661 -7.13 7.77 -34.68
C HIS A 661 -6.07 8.29 -33.71
N ALA A 662 -4.86 7.72 -33.70
CA ALA A 662 -3.74 8.13 -32.82
C ALA A 662 -3.47 9.63 -32.84
N ASN A 663 -3.56 10.25 -34.03
CA ASN A 663 -3.37 11.70 -34.20
C ASN A 663 -4.39 12.52 -33.38
N TRP A 664 -5.64 12.06 -33.29
CA TRP A 664 -6.67 12.72 -32.49
C TRP A 664 -6.38 12.60 -30.99
N PHE A 665 -6.07 11.40 -30.49
CA PHE A 665 -5.73 11.21 -29.07
C PHE A 665 -4.51 12.03 -28.68
N ASN A 666 -3.49 12.08 -29.54
CA ASN A 666 -2.30 12.89 -29.35
C ASN A 666 -2.60 14.40 -29.37
N GLU A 667 -3.50 14.88 -30.22
CA GLU A 667 -3.94 16.29 -30.22
C GLU A 667 -4.60 16.65 -28.89
N VAL A 668 -5.55 15.85 -28.41
CA VAL A 668 -6.23 16.11 -27.12
C VAL A 668 -5.24 16.03 -25.95
N GLU A 669 -4.36 15.03 -25.93
CA GLU A 669 -3.34 14.84 -24.88
C GLU A 669 -2.29 15.95 -24.85
N LYS A 670 -1.93 16.49 -26.02
CA LYS A 670 -0.79 17.43 -26.15
C LYS A 670 -1.20 18.89 -26.25
N THR A 671 -2.47 19.18 -26.54
CA THR A 671 -3.03 20.54 -26.60
C THR A 671 -2.51 21.41 -25.45
N ALA A 672 -2.07 22.64 -25.72
CA ALA A 672 -1.62 23.54 -24.67
C ALA A 672 -2.81 24.06 -23.82
N MET A 673 -2.67 24.06 -22.49
CA MET A 673 -3.67 24.57 -21.53
C MET A 673 -3.08 25.68 -20.65
N ASN A 674 -3.13 26.92 -21.14
CA ASN A 674 -2.89 28.10 -20.30
C ASN A 674 -4.12 28.46 -19.45
N LYS A 675 -5.30 28.13 -19.98
CA LYS A 675 -6.63 28.14 -19.35
C LYS A 675 -7.32 26.81 -19.68
N SER A 676 -8.28 26.36 -18.87
CA SER A 676 -8.93 25.06 -19.10
C SER A 676 -9.89 25.04 -20.30
N TYR A 677 -10.16 26.22 -20.89
CA TYR A 677 -11.24 26.48 -21.84
C TYR A 677 -11.37 25.45 -22.97
N LYS A 678 -10.26 25.06 -23.63
CA LYS A 678 -10.29 24.06 -24.71
C LYS A 678 -10.91 22.73 -24.24
N MET A 679 -10.49 22.24 -23.08
CA MET A 679 -11.02 21.01 -22.51
C MET A 679 -12.45 21.18 -21.97
N VAL A 680 -12.85 22.38 -21.52
CA VAL A 680 -14.25 22.64 -21.12
C VAL A 680 -15.18 22.58 -22.32
N VAL A 681 -14.77 23.13 -23.47
CA VAL A 681 -15.52 23.02 -24.72
C VAL A 681 -15.57 21.56 -25.20
N LEU A 682 -14.45 20.82 -25.12
CA LEU A 682 -14.46 19.39 -25.41
C LEU A 682 -15.38 18.61 -24.47
N LYS A 683 -15.38 18.94 -23.17
CA LYS A 683 -16.28 18.33 -22.18
C LYS A 683 -17.73 18.57 -22.55
N TYR A 684 -18.11 19.81 -22.90
CA TYR A 684 -19.46 20.11 -23.39
C TYR A 684 -19.84 19.25 -24.58
N MET A 685 -18.93 19.13 -25.57
CA MET A 685 -19.16 18.28 -26.74
C MET A 685 -19.42 16.83 -26.31
N LEU A 686 -18.62 16.28 -25.39
CA LEU A 686 -18.74 14.92 -24.88
C LEU A 686 -19.99 14.67 -24.03
N GLU A 687 -20.52 15.66 -23.30
CA GLU A 687 -21.77 15.51 -22.53
C GLU A 687 -23.01 15.28 -23.43
N ARG A 688 -22.90 15.57 -24.74
CA ARG A 688 -23.97 15.26 -25.70
C ARG A 688 -24.06 13.78 -26.05
N GLY A 689 -23.15 12.95 -25.54
CA GLY A 689 -23.14 11.50 -25.72
C GLY A 689 -22.33 11.02 -26.94
N PHE A 690 -22.07 9.71 -26.98
CA PHE A 690 -21.13 9.11 -27.94
C PHE A 690 -21.56 9.26 -29.41
N ASP A 691 -22.85 9.38 -29.70
CA ASP A 691 -23.38 9.59 -31.06
C ASP A 691 -23.30 11.04 -31.57
N HIS A 692 -23.22 12.00 -30.65
CA HIS A 692 -23.47 13.41 -30.96
C HIS A 692 -22.27 14.31 -30.68
N TRP A 693 -21.25 13.83 -29.96
CA TRP A 693 -20.16 14.68 -29.52
C TRP A 693 -19.33 15.29 -30.65
N THR A 694 -19.24 14.65 -31.81
CA THR A 694 -18.55 15.19 -33.00
C THR A 694 -19.38 16.15 -33.83
N LYS A 695 -20.69 16.27 -33.58
CA LYS A 695 -21.55 17.21 -34.30
C LYS A 695 -21.09 18.65 -34.02
N PRO A 696 -21.14 19.58 -34.99
CA PRO A 696 -20.71 20.95 -34.77
C PRO A 696 -21.46 21.61 -33.60
N ILE A 697 -20.79 22.52 -32.91
CA ILE A 697 -21.37 23.36 -31.85
C ILE A 697 -21.23 24.83 -32.18
N THR A 698 -22.12 25.65 -31.63
CA THR A 698 -22.02 27.11 -31.67
C THR A 698 -21.42 27.68 -30.38
N PRO A 699 -20.78 28.86 -30.40
CA PRO A 699 -20.34 29.53 -29.17
C PRO A 699 -21.50 29.88 -28.23
N ILE A 700 -22.69 30.17 -28.78
CA ILE A 700 -23.87 30.58 -28.01
C ILE A 700 -24.43 29.39 -27.22
N GLU A 701 -24.63 28.23 -27.85
CA GLU A 701 -25.15 27.03 -27.14
C GLU A 701 -24.17 26.48 -26.09
N THR A 702 -22.87 26.73 -26.28
CA THR A 702 -21.81 26.27 -25.36
C THR A 702 -21.69 27.18 -24.13
N ALA A 703 -22.10 28.46 -24.24
CA ALA A 703 -21.87 29.48 -23.21
C ALA A 703 -22.45 29.15 -21.82
N PRO A 704 -23.69 28.64 -21.68
CA PRO A 704 -24.26 28.29 -20.37
C PRO A 704 -23.43 27.24 -19.64
N PHE A 705 -23.10 26.12 -20.32
CA PHE A 705 -22.32 25.04 -19.73
C PHE A 705 -20.89 25.48 -19.40
N PHE A 706 -20.26 26.24 -20.30
CA PHE A 706 -18.91 26.73 -20.12
C PHE A 706 -18.78 27.60 -18.87
N HIS A 707 -19.71 28.54 -18.69
CA HIS A 707 -19.74 29.40 -17.51
C HIS A 707 -20.07 28.60 -16.23
N ASP A 708 -21.10 27.76 -16.25
CA ASP A 708 -21.49 26.94 -15.10
C ASP A 708 -20.35 26.02 -14.63
N TYR A 709 -19.69 25.33 -15.55
CA TYR A 709 -18.57 24.45 -15.20
C TYR A 709 -17.42 25.19 -14.49
N LEU A 710 -17.11 26.41 -14.93
CA LEU A 710 -16.04 27.24 -14.36
C LEU A 710 -16.44 27.93 -13.05
N THR A 711 -17.74 28.21 -12.84
CA THR A 711 -18.22 28.96 -11.68
C THR A 711 -18.82 28.10 -10.56
N SER A 712 -19.24 26.87 -10.87
CA SER A 712 -19.80 25.89 -9.91
C SER A 712 -18.85 25.48 -8.79
N LYS A 713 -17.53 25.65 -8.98
CA LYS A 713 -16.52 25.40 -7.95
C LYS A 713 -15.62 26.63 -7.79
N GLU A 714 -15.44 27.06 -6.54
CA GLU A 714 -14.74 28.30 -6.21
C GLU A 714 -13.29 28.31 -6.73
N TYR A 715 -12.56 27.18 -6.62
CA TYR A 715 -11.18 27.08 -7.10
C TYR A 715 -11.08 27.24 -8.63
N ARG A 716 -12.01 26.68 -9.41
CA ARG A 716 -12.02 26.80 -10.89
C ARG A 716 -12.24 28.24 -11.31
N LYS A 717 -13.21 28.90 -10.67
CA LYS A 717 -13.54 30.31 -10.88
C LYS A 717 -12.33 31.18 -10.60
N ARG A 718 -11.65 30.97 -9.47
CA ARG A 718 -10.46 31.76 -9.10
C ARG A 718 -9.27 31.51 -10.02
N ILE A 719 -9.04 30.29 -10.49
CA ILE A 719 -7.92 29.94 -11.37
C ILE A 719 -8.11 30.52 -12.78
N ASP A 720 -9.24 30.22 -13.41
CA ASP A 720 -9.47 30.56 -14.81
C ASP A 720 -10.06 31.96 -15.00
N PHE A 721 -10.85 32.47 -14.05
CA PHE A 721 -11.37 33.86 -14.04
C PHE A 721 -10.62 34.75 -13.04
N SER A 722 -9.30 34.55 -12.89
CA SER A 722 -8.41 35.36 -12.04
C SER A 722 -8.11 36.76 -12.59
N ASP A 723 -8.09 36.92 -13.91
CA ASP A 723 -7.66 38.12 -14.59
C ASP A 723 -8.77 39.19 -14.65
N LYS A 724 -8.41 40.43 -14.97
CA LYS A 724 -9.35 41.57 -14.95
C LYS A 724 -10.55 41.38 -15.88
N GLN A 725 -10.38 40.65 -16.99
CA GLN A 725 -11.49 40.30 -17.89
C GLN A 725 -12.30 39.12 -17.34
N GLY A 726 -11.65 38.05 -16.87
CA GLY A 726 -12.33 36.91 -16.25
C GLY A 726 -13.18 37.28 -15.04
N LYS A 727 -12.71 38.18 -14.16
CA LYS A 727 -13.47 38.65 -12.99
C LYS A 727 -14.82 39.28 -13.32
N LYS A 728 -14.94 39.90 -14.51
CA LYS A 728 -16.23 40.46 -14.97
C LYS A 728 -17.23 39.39 -15.39
N LEU A 729 -16.75 38.17 -15.65
CA LEU A 729 -17.54 37.00 -16.05
C LEU A 729 -17.84 36.06 -14.88
N TRP A 730 -17.68 36.53 -13.64
CA TRP A 730 -18.12 35.77 -12.45
C TRP A 730 -19.64 35.70 -12.35
N GLN A 731 -20.33 36.69 -12.91
CA GLN A 731 -21.76 36.66 -13.16
C GLN A 731 -21.99 36.35 -14.63
N TYR A 732 -23.03 35.57 -14.91
CA TYR A 732 -23.32 35.12 -16.27
C TYR A 732 -23.75 36.29 -17.15
N ASP A 733 -22.97 36.57 -18.19
CA ASP A 733 -23.32 37.45 -19.30
C ASP A 733 -23.11 36.66 -20.60
N GLU A 734 -24.21 36.25 -21.22
CA GLU A 734 -24.20 35.42 -22.43
C GLU A 734 -23.35 36.04 -23.54
N LYS A 735 -23.50 37.34 -23.82
CA LYS A 735 -22.77 38.01 -24.91
C LYS A 735 -21.26 38.02 -24.63
N ALA A 736 -20.88 38.29 -23.40
CA ALA A 736 -19.48 38.36 -23.02
C ALA A 736 -18.82 36.96 -22.96
N VAL A 737 -19.53 35.95 -22.47
CA VAL A 737 -19.05 34.55 -22.45
C VAL A 737 -18.99 33.96 -23.85
N THR A 738 -20.00 34.18 -24.70
CA THR A 738 -19.99 33.77 -26.12
C THR A 738 -18.79 34.40 -26.84
N LYS A 739 -18.56 35.71 -26.65
CA LYS A 739 -17.38 36.38 -27.22
C LYS A 739 -16.07 35.77 -26.72
N LEU A 740 -15.98 35.49 -25.42
CA LEU A 740 -14.81 34.80 -24.86
C LEU A 740 -14.59 33.47 -25.57
N ILE A 741 -15.61 32.63 -25.72
CA ILE A 741 -15.50 31.29 -26.36
C ILE A 741 -15.04 31.39 -27.83
N VAL A 742 -15.56 32.38 -28.58
CA VAL A 742 -15.14 32.68 -29.96
C VAL A 742 -13.65 33.02 -29.99
N ASP A 743 -13.22 34.00 -29.19
CA ASP A 743 -11.84 34.48 -29.15
C ASP A 743 -10.90 33.37 -28.63
N MET A 744 -11.30 32.68 -27.58
CA MET A 744 -10.66 31.51 -26.98
C MET A 744 -11.65 30.67 -26.14
N PRO A 745 -11.89 29.39 -26.48
CA PRO A 745 -10.89 28.53 -27.09
C PRO A 745 -11.08 28.24 -28.58
N MET A 746 -12.23 28.53 -29.19
CA MET A 746 -12.59 27.98 -30.51
C MET A 746 -11.62 28.42 -31.62
N THR A 747 -11.36 29.73 -31.74
CA THR A 747 -10.39 30.26 -32.72
C THR A 747 -8.97 29.76 -32.46
N LYS A 748 -8.53 29.78 -31.19
CA LYS A 748 -7.16 29.39 -30.81
C LYS A 748 -6.90 27.89 -30.96
N TRP A 749 -7.91 27.05 -30.79
CA TRP A 749 -7.76 25.61 -30.98
C TRP A 749 -7.79 25.26 -32.47
N SER A 750 -8.69 25.85 -33.26
CA SER A 750 -8.70 25.65 -34.70
C SER A 750 -7.37 26.05 -35.36
N GLY A 751 -6.76 27.16 -34.92
CA GLY A 751 -5.46 27.59 -35.43
C GLY A 751 -4.26 26.72 -35.00
N SER A 752 -4.39 25.92 -33.93
CA SER A 752 -3.30 25.07 -33.41
C SER A 752 -3.51 23.57 -33.64
N GLY A 753 -4.71 23.14 -34.05
CA GLY A 753 -5.13 21.74 -34.05
C GLY A 753 -4.86 20.98 -35.36
N ASN A 754 -3.95 21.48 -36.21
CA ASN A 754 -3.50 20.81 -37.45
C ASN A 754 -4.63 20.25 -38.35
N GLY A 755 -5.78 20.93 -38.42
CA GLY A 755 -6.93 20.51 -39.22
C GLY A 755 -7.87 19.48 -38.57
N LEU A 756 -7.52 18.94 -37.40
CA LEU A 756 -8.37 18.02 -36.62
C LEU A 756 -9.55 18.73 -35.96
N VAL A 757 -9.49 20.06 -35.85
CA VAL A 757 -10.52 20.91 -35.28
C VAL A 757 -10.64 22.16 -36.14
N THR A 758 -11.86 22.53 -36.52
CA THR A 758 -12.13 23.71 -37.35
C THR A 758 -13.15 24.64 -36.71
N PHE A 759 -12.94 25.95 -36.89
CA PHE A 759 -13.87 27.00 -36.51
C PHE A 759 -13.97 28.03 -37.64
N ASP A 760 -15.17 28.20 -38.19
CA ASP A 760 -15.44 29.13 -39.30
C ASP A 760 -15.94 30.52 -38.85
N GLY A 761 -16.01 30.75 -37.54
CA GLY A 761 -16.58 31.96 -36.93
C GLY A 761 -18.00 31.75 -36.39
N GLU A 762 -18.71 30.72 -36.83
CA GLU A 762 -20.07 30.39 -36.38
C GLU A 762 -20.14 29.00 -35.73
N ARG A 763 -19.46 28.01 -36.33
CA ARG A 763 -19.52 26.60 -35.94
C ARG A 763 -18.13 26.04 -35.67
N PHE A 764 -18.00 25.36 -34.54
CA PHE A 764 -16.82 24.62 -34.14
C PHE A 764 -17.05 23.13 -34.36
N LYS A 765 -16.14 22.45 -35.07
CA LYS A 765 -16.28 21.05 -35.46
C LYS A 765 -15.00 20.26 -35.18
N VAL A 766 -15.17 19.00 -34.79
CA VAL A 766 -14.12 17.98 -34.75
C VAL A 766 -14.04 17.29 -36.12
N GLY A 767 -12.89 17.35 -36.76
CA GLY A 767 -12.61 16.86 -38.12
C GLY A 767 -12.21 15.38 -38.19
N VAL A 768 -12.66 14.55 -37.25
CA VAL A 768 -12.33 13.13 -37.20
C VAL A 768 -13.42 12.31 -37.89
N ASN A 769 -13.03 11.44 -38.84
CA ASN A 769 -13.97 10.58 -39.55
C ASN A 769 -14.19 9.28 -38.79
N ILE A 770 -15.32 9.17 -38.07
CA ILE A 770 -15.61 8.06 -37.16
C ILE A 770 -16.64 7.12 -37.80
N GLU A 771 -16.30 5.84 -37.92
CA GLU A 771 -17.25 4.80 -38.34
C GLU A 771 -18.14 4.37 -37.17
N GLU A 772 -19.30 3.79 -37.46
CA GLU A 772 -20.30 3.40 -36.43
C GLU A 772 -19.70 2.47 -35.37
N LYS A 773 -18.88 1.51 -35.80
CA LYS A 773 -18.18 0.54 -34.92
C LYS A 773 -17.10 1.17 -34.03
N GLU A 774 -16.66 2.39 -34.33
CA GLU A 774 -15.54 3.07 -33.65
C GLU A 774 -16.03 4.12 -32.64
N LYS A 775 -17.28 4.56 -32.75
CA LYS A 775 -17.84 5.70 -32.00
C LYS A 775 -17.66 5.57 -30.50
N GLU A 776 -17.97 4.40 -29.95
CA GLU A 776 -17.92 4.17 -28.51
C GLU A 776 -16.49 4.24 -27.96
N ILE A 777 -15.54 3.58 -28.63
CA ILE A 777 -14.13 3.53 -28.21
C ILE A 777 -13.49 4.92 -28.27
N ILE A 778 -13.65 5.63 -29.40
CA ILE A 778 -13.08 6.99 -29.55
C ILE A 778 -13.70 7.93 -28.53
N PHE A 779 -15.02 7.86 -28.34
CA PHE A 779 -15.72 8.67 -27.34
C PHE A 779 -15.16 8.42 -25.94
N LYS A 780 -15.05 7.15 -25.53
CA LYS A 780 -14.57 6.75 -24.21
C LYS A 780 -13.15 7.27 -23.95
N TRP A 781 -12.20 7.01 -24.83
CA TRP A 781 -10.81 7.46 -24.64
C TRP A 781 -10.67 8.99 -24.73
N THR A 782 -11.42 9.65 -25.61
CA THR A 782 -11.44 11.13 -25.66
C THR A 782 -11.95 11.70 -24.34
N LYS A 783 -12.99 11.08 -23.75
CA LYS A 783 -13.54 11.48 -22.45
C LYS A 783 -12.55 11.24 -21.32
N GLU A 784 -11.88 10.09 -21.28
CA GLU A 784 -10.87 9.80 -20.26
C GLU A 784 -9.71 10.80 -20.28
N ILE A 785 -9.16 11.09 -21.48
CA ILE A 785 -8.13 12.11 -21.65
C ILE A 785 -8.64 13.48 -21.19
N CYS A 786 -9.84 13.89 -21.63
CA CYS A 786 -10.43 15.17 -21.27
C CYS A 786 -10.58 15.34 -19.74
N MET A 787 -11.07 14.30 -19.06
CA MET A 787 -11.29 14.32 -17.61
C MET A 787 -9.97 14.39 -16.84
N TYR A 788 -8.98 13.57 -17.20
CA TYR A 788 -7.63 13.64 -16.63
C TYR A 788 -6.99 15.03 -16.82
N ARG A 789 -7.04 15.55 -18.05
CA ARG A 789 -6.47 16.85 -18.41
C ARG A 789 -7.10 18.01 -17.63
N LEU A 790 -8.42 17.99 -17.43
CA LEU A 790 -9.13 18.98 -16.62
C LEU A 790 -8.74 18.89 -15.15
N HIS A 791 -8.73 17.68 -14.58
CA HIS A 791 -8.38 17.45 -13.18
C HIS A 791 -6.97 17.98 -12.88
N ARG A 792 -5.98 17.48 -13.64
CA ARG A 792 -4.57 17.84 -13.49
C ARG A 792 -4.29 19.32 -13.69
N TYR A 793 -5.01 19.99 -14.59
CA TYR A 793 -4.83 21.43 -14.83
C TYR A 793 -5.13 22.25 -13.58
N PHE A 794 -6.27 21.97 -12.93
CA PHE A 794 -6.66 22.73 -11.75
C PHE A 794 -5.84 22.38 -10.52
N GLU A 795 -5.56 21.10 -10.31
CA GLU A 795 -4.66 20.61 -9.26
C GLU A 795 -3.31 21.37 -9.28
N ARG A 796 -2.60 21.37 -10.42
CA ARG A 796 -1.32 22.09 -10.59
C ARG A 796 -1.42 23.60 -10.32
N LYS A 797 -2.59 24.20 -10.56
CA LYS A 797 -2.79 25.64 -10.38
C LYS A 797 -3.10 25.99 -8.92
N VAL A 798 -3.71 25.09 -8.17
CA VAL A 798 -3.84 25.20 -6.71
C VAL A 798 -2.46 25.16 -6.07
N GLU A 799 -1.65 24.13 -6.37
CA GLU A 799 -0.27 23.98 -5.87
C GLU A 799 0.60 25.23 -6.10
N LYS A 800 0.49 25.85 -7.28
CA LYS A 800 1.24 27.08 -7.61
C LYS A 800 0.76 28.33 -6.90
N THR A 801 -0.52 28.41 -6.56
CA THR A 801 -1.10 29.60 -5.90
C THR A 801 -0.79 29.59 -4.41
N GLU A 802 -0.65 28.40 -3.81
CA GLU A 802 -0.18 28.21 -2.44
C GLU A 802 1.31 28.58 -2.32
N GLN A 803 2.17 28.08 -3.22
CA GLN A 803 3.61 28.41 -3.27
C GLN A 803 3.97 29.87 -3.59
N SER A 804 3.01 30.72 -3.97
CA SER A 804 3.26 32.15 -4.29
C SER A 804 2.62 33.11 -3.30
N ASN A 805 1.91 32.59 -2.28
CA ASN A 805 1.45 33.34 -1.13
C ASN A 805 2.29 33.06 0.14
N GLU A 806 3.24 32.12 0.07
CA GLU A 806 4.46 32.06 0.89
C GLU A 806 5.53 33.00 0.30
#